data_AF-A0AAV8W3C2-F1
#
_entry.id   AF-A0AAV8W3C2-F1
#
_cell.length_a   1.000
_cell.length_b   1.000
_cell.length_c   1.000
_cell.angle_alpha   90.00
_cell.angle_beta   90.00
_cell.angle_gamma   90.00
#
_symmetry.space_group_name_H-M   'P 1'
#
loop_
_entity.id
_entity.type
_entity.pdbx_description
1 polymer ?
#
loop_
_entity_poly.entity_id
_entity_poly.type
_entity_poly.pdbx_seq_one_letter_code
_entity_poly.pdbx_strand_id
1 'polypeptide(L)'
;MQLLTTCTLIWVFTSKALSSPAVTDTNSLVVSSTEAPKEETSEESKKSQPILPKIYEMRIDSNVSNRFARTLVTSKVRNLDKSAQEATFSVVIPDQAYISGFTMEIDGKSYEAYVQEKKEAENTYKNAVASGQAAAHVAVSARDSNRFTVSVNIEPQSKATFYLRYEELLRRQNEKYELLINIHPGQPVKQLDVEVHIDESRPLKFVKTPSLRSGNEISKNDEKLDPQAQITNINDTSAVVKFSPDINRQKQLATNLGAKEESGLSGQFVVQYDVERDPSGGEVLVDGGHFVHFFAPSDLPALPKQIVFILDTSGSMDGVRIAQLKEAMRSILSELKKDDIFNIVEFGTIAKVWNIEKIEVQYESGSEDYYSFATEDPEATFKNKTEQPLPPAYEANEENIKKAEKVVEKLNAFGGTDIQSALKVGLELVASNIKTDKKHQPLIVFLTDGEATVGETDNNKIISTVSELNIGRCPIFSLSFGDGADRKFLEKISLKNLGFARHIYEGADASLQLQEFYKQISSPLLSKVTFKYVSNTSEVTKTDFPILFSGSEIVVSGKFVDPGFVPEPVEGWGINGPVKLVPVVKNSVGPLERLWAYLTLKQILEQRDAAENKTVPTQEALKIALKYSFVSDVSSLVVVKPNATDSVNTEDASNNNDPGYPIIASGIPLSLRPSTGYESSVNYAAFGSGSFVPSSYDVDRISLVEDVYEEVDLSTTTKYEETNLEKIKSKLPWLSSLLNENGTISISSGIYDLGLNETVTDSPECPQTPRNSAGTCVLLYKCPQIFPDLKDESVYKKYFCELNGFAGVCCPKIETGTQS
;
A
#
# COMPACT_ATOMS: atom_id res chain seq x y z
N MET A 1 -2.93 -29.43 64.43
CA MET A 1 -1.84 -29.95 65.29
C MET A 1 -0.86 -28.80 65.57
N GLN A 2 -0.24 -28.77 66.74
CA GLN A 2 0.78 -27.76 67.16
C GLN A 2 2.21 -28.28 66.80
N LEU A 3 3.38 -27.66 67.05
CA LEU A 3 3.91 -26.42 67.69
C LEU A 3 5.06 -25.87 66.76
N LEU A 4 5.35 -24.55 66.62
CA LEU A 4 6.42 -23.73 67.30
C LEU A 4 7.86 -24.35 67.29
N THR A 5 9.02 -23.65 67.23
CA THR A 5 9.51 -22.23 67.29
C THR A 5 10.90 -22.15 66.58
N THR A 6 11.84 -21.17 66.53
CA THR A 6 12.18 -19.79 67.03
C THR A 6 13.38 -19.27 66.14
N CYS A 7 14.00 -18.07 66.23
CA CYS A 7 13.55 -16.65 66.24
C CYS A 7 14.75 -15.66 66.11
N THR A 8 14.63 -14.55 65.35
CA THR A 8 15.40 -13.25 65.45
C THR A 8 16.93 -13.24 65.16
N LEU A 9 17.70 -12.13 65.06
CA LEU A 9 17.57 -10.68 65.42
C LEU A 9 18.58 -9.86 64.51
N ILE A 10 18.21 -8.88 63.67
CA ILE A 10 18.17 -7.39 63.83
C ILE A 10 19.43 -6.54 63.46
N TRP A 11 19.17 -5.38 62.79
CA TRP A 11 19.97 -4.12 62.61
C TRP A 11 21.12 -3.95 61.56
N VAL A 12 20.81 -3.12 60.54
CA VAL A 12 21.47 -1.84 60.09
C VAL A 12 22.99 -1.62 60.32
N PHE A 13 23.73 -1.30 59.24
CA PHE A 13 24.68 -0.16 59.17
C PHE A 13 25.01 0.26 57.71
N THR A 14 25.87 1.26 57.51
CA THR A 14 25.94 2.11 56.30
C THR A 14 27.29 2.12 55.57
N SER A 15 27.23 2.31 54.24
CA SER A 15 28.16 3.11 53.39
C SER A 15 29.67 2.79 53.32
N LYS A 16 30.14 2.55 52.07
CA LYS A 16 31.50 2.82 51.52
C LYS A 16 32.66 1.94 52.07
N ALA A 17 33.75 1.68 51.32
CA ALA A 17 34.09 1.91 49.91
C ALA A 17 35.37 1.10 49.51
N LEU A 18 35.87 1.37 48.29
CA LEU A 18 37.29 1.36 47.86
C LEU A 18 37.94 0.05 47.39
N SER A 19 38.50 0.14 46.18
CA SER A 19 39.88 -0.30 45.90
C SER A 19 40.57 0.77 45.03
N SER A 20 41.86 0.99 45.27
CA SER A 20 42.75 1.99 44.63
C SER A 20 43.91 1.23 43.94
N PRO A 21 45.08 1.79 43.53
CA PRO A 21 45.60 3.18 43.49
C PRO A 21 46.10 3.54 42.04
N ALA A 22 47.07 4.42 41.71
CA ALA A 22 48.16 5.05 42.46
C ALA A 22 48.84 6.26 41.75
N VAL A 23 49.32 7.24 42.53
CA VAL A 23 50.64 7.96 42.43
C VAL A 23 50.89 8.83 41.17
N THR A 24 51.55 10.00 41.19
CA THR A 24 52.36 10.79 42.17
C THR A 24 51.80 12.25 42.21
N ASP A 25 51.85 13.09 43.26
CA ASP A 25 52.89 13.51 44.24
C ASP A 25 54.06 14.30 43.58
N THR A 26 54.47 15.51 43.98
CA THR A 26 54.51 16.14 45.33
C THR A 26 54.53 17.70 45.30
N ASN A 27 54.21 18.32 46.45
CA ASN A 27 54.81 19.56 47.03
C ASN A 27 54.57 20.99 46.46
N SER A 28 54.57 22.07 47.28
CA SER A 28 54.35 22.23 48.75
C SER A 28 54.33 23.71 49.26
N LEU A 29 53.69 23.97 50.43
CA LEU A 29 53.91 25.09 51.40
C LEU A 29 53.50 26.54 50.94
N VAL A 30 53.07 27.52 51.77
CA VAL A 30 52.83 27.59 53.24
C VAL A 30 51.88 28.77 53.67
N VAL A 31 51.13 28.60 54.78
CA VAL A 31 50.51 29.59 55.74
C VAL A 31 49.88 30.90 55.19
N SER A 32 48.55 31.06 55.17
CA SER A 32 47.62 31.56 56.24
C SER A 32 47.77 33.06 56.62
N SER A 33 46.70 33.87 56.54
CA SER A 33 45.84 34.15 57.72
C SER A 33 44.60 35.04 57.38
N THR A 34 43.54 34.87 58.19
CA THR A 34 42.46 35.83 58.56
C THR A 34 41.74 36.75 57.53
N GLU A 35 40.41 36.54 57.47
CA GLU A 35 39.34 37.53 57.21
C GLU A 35 39.18 38.16 55.82
N ALA A 36 37.95 38.59 55.52
CA ALA A 36 37.49 39.01 54.18
C ALA A 36 37.41 40.54 54.04
N PRO A 37 37.47 41.07 52.81
CA PRO A 37 36.19 41.35 52.15
C PRO A 37 36.15 41.09 50.63
N LYS A 38 34.91 40.94 50.13
CA LYS A 38 34.41 41.15 48.75
C LYS A 38 35.41 41.33 47.61
N GLU A 39 35.32 40.46 46.61
CA GLU A 39 35.16 40.93 45.21
C GLU A 39 34.41 39.90 44.34
N GLU A 40 34.13 40.32 43.10
CA GLU A 40 33.31 39.73 42.04
C GLU A 40 33.07 38.20 42.04
N THR A 41 31.79 37.81 42.17
CA THR A 41 31.31 36.56 41.57
C THR A 41 30.81 36.88 40.17
N SER A 42 31.47 36.31 39.16
CA SER A 42 31.03 36.41 37.77
C SER A 42 29.67 35.72 37.58
N GLU A 43 28.78 36.33 36.80
CA GLU A 43 27.54 35.67 36.38
C GLU A 43 27.87 34.55 35.38
N GLU A 44 27.96 33.31 35.85
CA GLU A 44 27.90 32.14 34.98
C GLU A 44 26.55 32.14 34.23
N SER A 45 26.58 32.64 33.00
CA SER A 45 25.42 32.70 32.12
C SER A 45 24.87 31.29 31.87
N LYS A 46 23.84 30.91 32.64
CA LYS A 46 23.07 29.69 32.41
C LYS A 46 22.45 29.79 31.02
N LYS A 47 23.04 29.09 30.03
CA LYS A 47 22.44 28.90 28.71
C LYS A 47 21.04 28.32 28.92
N SER A 48 20.02 29.13 28.64
CA SER A 48 18.64 28.66 28.60
C SER A 48 18.52 27.60 27.50
N GLN A 49 17.78 26.53 27.77
CA GLN A 49 17.43 25.59 26.70
C GLN A 49 16.56 26.34 25.67
N PRO A 50 16.78 26.13 24.37
CA PRO A 50 16.03 26.85 23.33
C PRO A 50 14.55 26.51 23.39
N ILE A 51 13.70 27.52 23.22
CA ILE A 51 12.25 27.38 23.24
C ILE A 51 11.79 26.92 21.85
N LEU A 52 11.50 25.62 21.70
CA LEU A 52 10.97 25.05 20.46
C LEU A 52 9.72 25.80 19.98
N PRO A 53 9.55 26.02 18.65
CA PRO A 53 8.38 26.70 18.10
C PRO A 53 7.07 25.99 18.45
N LYS A 54 6.05 26.78 18.81
CA LYS A 54 4.76 26.24 19.29
C LYS A 54 3.65 26.42 18.26
N ILE A 55 2.89 25.34 18.03
CA ILE A 55 1.63 25.40 17.30
C ILE A 55 0.62 26.11 18.19
N TYR A 56 0.03 27.21 17.73
CA TYR A 56 -1.01 27.94 18.48
C TYR A 56 -2.41 27.76 17.90
N GLU A 57 -2.50 27.35 16.64
CA GLU A 57 -3.74 27.07 15.92
C GLU A 57 -3.49 25.92 14.95
N MET A 58 -4.35 24.90 14.96
CA MET A 58 -4.39 23.83 13.96
C MET A 58 -5.85 23.64 13.54
N ARG A 59 -6.12 23.78 12.25
CA ARG A 59 -7.45 23.68 11.66
C ARG A 59 -7.43 22.65 10.53
N ILE A 60 -8.41 21.76 10.51
CA ILE A 60 -8.61 20.76 9.44
C ILE A 60 -10.00 20.97 8.84
N ASP A 61 -10.05 21.49 7.62
CA ASP A 61 -11.28 21.68 6.86
C ASP A 61 -11.39 20.58 5.80
N SER A 62 -12.43 19.75 5.84
CA SER A 62 -12.69 18.75 4.79
C SER A 62 -14.03 19.02 4.11
N ASN A 63 -14.03 19.02 2.78
CA ASN A 63 -15.23 19.17 1.97
C ASN A 63 -15.43 17.89 1.16
N VAL A 64 -16.50 17.16 1.45
CA VAL A 64 -16.88 15.91 0.78
C VAL A 64 -18.03 16.20 -0.17
N SER A 65 -17.80 15.98 -1.47
CA SER A 65 -18.81 16.22 -2.52
C SER A 65 -18.78 15.10 -3.55
N ASN A 66 -19.92 14.45 -3.80
CA ASN A 66 -20.01 13.25 -4.65
C ASN A 66 -18.97 12.18 -4.25
N ARG A 67 -18.90 11.85 -2.94
CA ARG A 67 -17.95 10.93 -2.30
C ARG A 67 -16.47 11.37 -2.39
N PHE A 68 -16.15 12.48 -3.04
CA PHE A 68 -14.79 12.98 -3.19
C PHE A 68 -14.47 14.00 -2.09
N ALA A 69 -13.56 13.63 -1.19
CA ALA A 69 -13.11 14.47 -0.09
C ALA A 69 -11.92 15.34 -0.52
N ARG A 70 -11.97 16.63 -0.17
CA ARG A 70 -10.86 17.59 -0.33
C ARG A 70 -10.56 18.19 1.04
N THR A 71 -9.43 17.83 1.62
CA THR A 71 -9.05 18.21 2.99
C THR A 71 -7.89 19.19 2.97
N LEU A 72 -8.02 20.27 3.73
CA LEU A 72 -7.02 21.31 3.97
C LEU A 72 -6.61 21.28 5.45
N VAL A 73 -5.35 20.94 5.71
CA VAL A 73 -4.74 21.07 7.05
C VAL A 73 -3.97 22.38 7.11
N THR A 74 -4.42 23.28 7.97
CA THR A 74 -3.74 24.54 8.31
C THR A 74 -3.08 24.42 9.69
N SER A 75 -1.79 24.73 9.81
CA SER A 75 -1.09 24.81 11.09
C SER A 75 -0.33 26.11 11.22
N LYS A 76 -0.55 26.85 12.30
CA LYS A 76 0.12 28.14 12.58
C LYS A 76 1.07 27.98 13.75
N VAL A 77 2.35 28.25 13.47
CA VAL A 77 3.48 28.05 14.38
C VAL A 77 4.11 29.40 14.71
N ARG A 78 4.60 29.53 15.94
CA ARG A 78 5.33 30.72 16.38
C ARG A 78 6.63 30.32 17.08
N ASN A 79 7.75 30.89 16.63
CA ASN A 79 8.98 30.84 17.41
C ASN A 79 8.84 31.80 18.60
N LEU A 80 9.09 31.31 19.82
CA LEU A 80 9.04 32.09 21.06
C LEU A 80 10.43 32.36 21.65
N ASP A 81 11.48 31.83 21.03
CA ASP A 81 12.88 32.05 21.43
C ASP A 81 13.42 33.42 20.96
N LYS A 82 14.63 33.74 21.42
CA LYS A 82 15.41 34.92 21.00
C LYS A 82 16.35 34.60 19.83
N SER A 83 16.52 33.33 19.50
CA SER A 83 17.27 32.80 18.36
C SER A 83 16.34 32.23 17.29
N ALA A 84 16.82 32.11 16.04
CA ALA A 84 16.10 31.36 15.02
C ALA A 84 16.01 29.88 15.44
N GLN A 85 14.86 29.26 15.19
CA GLN A 85 14.59 27.88 15.60
C GLN A 85 13.91 27.11 14.45
N GLU A 86 14.22 25.83 14.32
CA GLU A 86 13.58 24.95 13.36
C GLU A 86 12.15 24.62 13.81
N ALA A 87 11.19 24.80 12.91
CA ALA A 87 9.81 24.37 13.08
C ALA A 87 9.48 23.24 12.11
N THR A 88 8.99 22.13 12.66
CA THR A 88 8.54 20.97 11.87
C THR A 88 7.03 20.95 11.77
N PHE A 89 6.52 20.91 10.54
CA PHE A 89 5.14 20.57 10.21
C PHE A 89 5.09 19.10 9.79
N SER A 90 4.30 18.28 10.47
CA SER A 90 4.12 16.86 10.14
C SER A 90 2.64 16.47 10.18
N VAL A 91 2.18 15.76 9.15
CA VAL A 91 0.78 15.31 8.99
C VAL A 91 0.78 13.88 8.44
N VAL A 92 -0.06 13.02 8.99
CA VAL A 92 -0.32 11.68 8.43
C VAL A 92 -1.57 11.75 7.55
N ILE A 93 -1.44 11.47 6.25
CA ILE A 93 -2.56 11.39 5.31
C ILE A 93 -3.06 9.93 5.17
N PRO A 94 -4.30 9.69 4.71
CA PRO A 94 -4.76 8.33 4.37
C PRO A 94 -3.96 7.72 3.20
N ASP A 95 -3.78 6.40 3.18
CA ASP A 95 -3.09 5.66 2.08
C ASP A 95 -3.71 5.89 0.69
N GLN A 96 -4.97 6.31 0.68
CA GLN A 96 -5.76 6.49 -0.53
C GLN A 96 -5.77 7.95 -1.01
N ALA A 97 -5.17 8.88 -0.28
CA ALA A 97 -5.17 10.30 -0.61
C ALA A 97 -3.93 10.72 -1.41
N TYR A 98 -4.14 11.54 -2.44
CA TYR A 98 -3.05 12.26 -3.11
C TYR A 98 -2.97 13.68 -2.56
N ILE A 99 -1.77 14.13 -2.21
CA ILE A 99 -1.52 15.55 -1.94
C ILE A 99 -1.75 16.31 -3.25
N SER A 100 -2.53 17.39 -3.21
CA SER A 100 -2.83 18.24 -4.36
C SER A 100 -2.29 19.68 -4.24
N GLY A 101 -1.58 19.99 -3.16
CA GLY A 101 -0.85 21.25 -2.99
C GLY A 101 -0.28 21.42 -1.58
N PHE A 102 0.79 22.19 -1.47
CA PHE A 102 1.35 22.66 -0.21
C PHE A 102 1.80 24.12 -0.34
N THR A 103 1.63 24.89 0.72
CA THR A 103 2.05 26.29 0.78
C THR A 103 2.57 26.57 2.18
N MET A 104 3.72 27.24 2.29
CA MET A 104 4.19 27.82 3.56
C MET A 104 4.22 29.34 3.46
N GLU A 105 3.67 30.02 4.46
CA GLU A 105 3.81 31.46 4.64
C GLU A 105 4.77 31.72 5.79
N ILE A 106 5.82 32.51 5.57
CA ILE A 106 6.78 32.91 6.61
C ILE A 106 6.95 34.42 6.51
N ASP A 107 6.62 35.13 7.59
CA ASP A 107 6.75 36.58 7.73
C ASP A 107 6.18 37.40 6.55
N GLY A 108 5.00 36.96 6.06
CA GLY A 108 4.26 37.59 4.97
C GLY A 108 4.71 37.21 3.56
N LYS A 109 5.75 36.38 3.41
CA LYS A 109 6.14 35.77 2.12
C LYS A 109 5.55 34.38 2.01
N SER A 110 4.84 34.11 0.92
CA SER A 110 4.30 32.79 0.59
C SER A 110 5.25 32.03 -0.35
N TYR A 111 5.43 30.74 -0.09
CA TYR A 111 6.22 29.82 -0.90
C TYR A 111 5.33 28.61 -1.23
N GLU A 112 4.83 28.58 -2.47
CA GLU A 112 3.99 27.49 -2.97
C GLU A 112 4.84 26.34 -3.51
N ALA A 113 4.39 25.11 -3.24
CA ALA A 113 5.04 23.89 -3.68
C ALA A 113 4.46 23.40 -5.02
N TYR A 114 5.32 22.95 -5.90
CA TYR A 114 4.96 22.44 -7.23
C TYR A 114 5.33 20.96 -7.38
N VAL A 115 4.61 20.26 -8.26
CA VAL A 115 4.79 18.83 -8.53
C VAL A 115 5.67 18.68 -9.78
N GLN A 116 6.68 17.81 -9.71
CA GLN A 116 7.54 17.44 -10.85
C GLN A 116 7.60 15.92 -11.01
N GLU A 117 8.24 15.43 -12.08
CA GLU A 117 8.67 14.03 -12.11
C GLU A 117 9.57 13.76 -10.89
N LYS A 118 9.43 12.58 -10.29
CA LYS A 118 10.18 12.17 -9.10
C LYS A 118 11.70 12.38 -9.20
N LYS A 119 12.31 12.15 -10.37
CA LYS A 119 13.75 12.34 -10.60
C LYS A 119 14.14 13.81 -10.78
N GLU A 120 13.30 14.60 -11.43
CA GLU A 120 13.49 16.05 -11.56
C GLU A 120 13.43 16.72 -10.19
N ALA A 121 12.42 16.37 -9.39
CA ALA A 121 12.25 16.88 -8.03
C ALA A 121 13.45 16.62 -7.13
N GLU A 122 14.01 15.40 -7.21
CA GLU A 122 15.19 15.01 -6.45
C GLU A 122 16.43 15.85 -6.86
N ASN A 123 16.57 16.16 -8.15
CA ASN A 123 17.62 17.03 -8.66
C ASN A 123 17.40 18.50 -8.23
N THR A 124 16.18 19.03 -8.34
CA THR A 124 15.83 20.39 -7.89
C THR A 124 16.15 20.56 -6.40
N TYR A 125 15.81 19.57 -5.57
CA TYR A 125 16.13 19.56 -4.15
C TYR A 125 17.65 19.54 -3.89
N LYS A 126 18.40 18.63 -4.52
CA LYS A 126 19.86 18.56 -4.38
C LYS A 126 20.53 19.87 -4.78
N ASN A 127 20.08 20.49 -5.87
CA ASN A 127 20.61 21.77 -6.36
C ASN A 127 20.31 22.92 -5.39
N ALA A 128 19.10 22.99 -4.84
CA ALA A 128 18.74 24.00 -3.85
C ALA A 128 19.54 23.85 -2.55
N VAL A 129 19.66 22.64 -2.01
CA VAL A 129 20.46 22.34 -0.81
C VAL A 129 21.95 22.63 -1.05
N ALA A 130 22.50 22.26 -2.22
CA ALA A 130 23.88 22.59 -2.58
C ALA A 130 24.12 24.10 -2.75
N SER A 131 23.08 24.85 -3.14
CA SER A 131 23.07 26.33 -3.18
C SER A 131 22.83 26.97 -1.80
N GLY A 132 22.78 26.16 -0.73
CA GLY A 132 22.50 26.60 0.64
C GLY A 132 21.08 27.12 0.86
N GLN A 133 20.15 26.88 -0.08
CA GLN A 133 18.75 27.31 0.02
C GLN A 133 17.95 26.32 0.88
N ALA A 134 16.99 26.82 1.65
CA ALA A 134 16.09 25.97 2.42
C ALA A 134 15.04 25.35 1.48
N ALA A 135 15.22 24.08 1.13
CA ALA A 135 14.27 23.32 0.32
C ALA A 135 13.66 22.17 1.13
N ALA A 136 12.43 21.79 0.79
CA ALA A 136 11.82 20.56 1.24
C ALA A 136 11.36 19.73 0.02
N HIS A 137 11.57 18.43 0.12
CA HIS A 137 11.33 17.46 -0.94
C HIS A 137 10.53 16.30 -0.37
N VAL A 138 9.34 16.09 -0.92
CA VAL A 138 8.46 14.99 -0.54
C VAL A 138 8.35 14.06 -1.72
N ALA A 139 9.28 13.09 -1.75
CA ALA A 139 9.17 11.91 -2.58
C ALA A 139 8.38 10.82 -1.85
N VAL A 140 7.41 10.23 -2.54
CA VAL A 140 6.69 9.03 -2.07
C VAL A 140 7.61 7.82 -2.25
N SER A 141 8.52 7.60 -1.29
CA SER A 141 9.28 6.35 -1.11
C SER A 141 10.10 6.38 0.19
N ALA A 142 10.17 5.32 0.99
CA ALA A 142 9.64 3.96 0.79
C ALA A 142 9.08 3.37 2.10
N ARG A 143 8.07 2.49 1.93
CA ARG A 143 7.38 1.66 2.96
C ARG A 143 6.86 2.44 4.20
N ASP A 144 5.54 2.59 4.24
CA ASP A 144 4.75 2.71 5.48
C ASP A 144 4.87 3.99 6.31
N SER A 145 5.21 5.12 5.68
CA SER A 145 4.82 6.43 6.22
C SER A 145 4.12 7.31 5.18
N ASN A 146 2.79 7.41 5.31
CA ASN A 146 1.97 8.46 4.68
C ASN A 146 2.17 9.80 5.40
N ARG A 147 3.40 10.09 5.83
CA ARG A 147 3.73 11.18 6.75
C ARG A 147 4.40 12.32 5.99
N PHE A 148 3.58 13.24 5.50
CA PHE A 148 4.08 14.52 5.01
C PHE A 148 4.85 15.23 6.13
N THR A 149 6.11 15.58 5.91
CA THR A 149 6.92 16.32 6.88
C THR A 149 7.76 17.38 6.19
N VAL A 150 7.75 18.60 6.72
CA VAL A 150 8.54 19.75 6.26
C VAL A 150 9.10 20.45 7.49
N SER A 151 10.42 20.67 7.51
CA SER A 151 11.07 21.53 8.50
C SER A 151 11.54 22.83 7.87
N VAL A 152 11.47 23.93 8.62
CA VAL A 152 11.99 25.23 8.19
C VAL A 152 12.40 26.09 9.39
N ASN A 153 13.50 26.83 9.26
CA ASN A 153 13.93 27.81 10.25
C ASN A 153 12.99 29.04 10.26
N ILE A 154 12.47 29.35 11.45
CA ILE A 154 11.67 30.55 11.76
C ILE A 154 12.51 31.49 12.62
N GLU A 155 12.57 32.76 12.24
CA GLU A 155 13.29 33.81 12.95
C GLU A 155 12.77 34.08 14.38
N PRO A 156 13.53 34.75 15.26
CA PRO A 156 13.09 35.09 16.61
C PRO A 156 11.71 35.77 16.65
N GLN A 157 10.83 35.37 17.58
CA GLN A 157 9.47 35.91 17.78
C GLN A 157 8.49 35.81 16.58
N SER A 158 8.96 35.24 15.46
CA SER A 158 8.34 35.29 14.14
C SER A 158 7.37 34.12 13.90
N LYS A 159 6.68 34.10 12.76
CA LYS A 159 5.56 33.19 12.51
C LYS A 159 5.69 32.44 11.19
N ALA A 160 5.21 31.19 11.19
CA ALA A 160 4.90 30.47 9.96
C ALA A 160 3.45 29.97 9.98
N THR A 161 2.83 29.92 8.79
CA THR A 161 1.61 29.13 8.53
C THR A 161 1.94 28.08 7.49
N PHE A 162 1.46 26.86 7.69
CA PHE A 162 1.56 25.76 6.75
C PHE A 162 0.17 25.36 6.30
N TYR A 163 -0.02 25.20 4.99
CA TYR A 163 -1.26 24.75 4.37
C TYR A 163 -0.96 23.50 3.54
N LEU A 164 -1.54 22.36 3.90
CA LEU A 164 -1.43 21.10 3.15
C LEU A 164 -2.80 20.68 2.64
N ARG A 165 -2.94 20.50 1.32
CA ARG A 165 -4.17 20.03 0.69
C ARG A 165 -4.00 18.60 0.17
N TYR A 166 -4.91 17.71 0.52
CA TYR A 166 -4.97 16.34 -0.02
C TYR A 166 -6.40 15.96 -0.39
N GLU A 167 -6.53 15.01 -1.32
CA GLU A 167 -7.79 14.66 -1.97
C GLU A 167 -7.92 13.13 -2.13
N GLU A 168 -9.11 12.59 -1.87
CA GLU A 168 -9.41 11.16 -1.99
C GLU A 168 -10.86 10.89 -2.43
N LEU A 169 -11.08 9.76 -3.12
CA LEU A 169 -12.42 9.22 -3.34
C LEU A 169 -12.74 8.20 -2.24
N LEU A 170 -13.73 8.52 -1.41
CA LEU A 170 -14.16 7.66 -0.31
C LEU A 170 -14.77 6.36 -0.87
N ARG A 171 -14.25 5.22 -0.43
CA ARG A 171 -14.72 3.88 -0.84
C ARG A 171 -15.83 3.40 0.11
N ARG A 172 -16.99 3.02 -0.42
CA ARG A 172 -18.07 2.41 0.39
C ARG A 172 -17.67 0.98 0.80
N GLN A 173 -17.72 0.70 2.10
CA GLN A 173 -17.51 -0.64 2.67
C GLN A 173 -18.45 -0.83 3.85
N ASN A 174 -18.97 -2.05 4.05
CA ASN A 174 -19.82 -2.40 5.20
C ASN A 174 -20.99 -1.39 5.40
N GLU A 175 -21.64 -0.99 4.30
CA GLU A 175 -22.79 -0.06 4.22
C GLU A 175 -22.52 1.39 4.66
N LYS A 176 -21.26 1.83 4.61
CA LYS A 176 -20.83 3.20 4.99
C LYS A 176 -19.67 3.69 4.11
N TYR A 177 -19.51 4.99 4.05
CA TYR A 177 -18.21 5.64 3.80
C TYR A 177 -17.57 5.98 5.14
N GLU A 178 -16.24 5.91 5.25
CA GLU A 178 -15.48 6.52 6.35
C GLU A 178 -14.55 7.59 5.77
N LEU A 179 -14.67 8.83 6.24
CA LEU A 179 -13.63 9.84 6.10
C LEU A 179 -12.69 9.74 7.30
N LEU A 180 -11.39 9.61 7.05
CA LEU A 180 -10.37 9.38 8.07
C LEU A 180 -9.45 10.59 8.23
N ILE A 181 -9.44 11.22 9.41
CA ILE A 181 -8.63 12.39 9.72
C ILE A 181 -7.67 12.05 10.87
N ASN A 182 -6.37 11.91 10.56
CA ASN A 182 -5.34 11.73 11.58
C ASN A 182 -5.03 13.09 12.24
N ILE A 183 -5.15 13.15 13.57
CA ILE A 183 -4.86 14.35 14.38
C ILE A 183 -3.62 14.06 15.23
N HIS A 184 -2.52 14.78 14.98
CA HIS A 184 -1.26 14.60 15.68
C HIS A 184 -0.40 15.89 15.67
N PRO A 185 -0.71 16.90 16.53
CA PRO A 185 0.05 18.14 16.65
C PRO A 185 1.33 18.00 17.49
N GLY A 186 1.52 16.88 18.21
CA GLY A 186 2.69 16.64 19.08
C GLY A 186 2.76 17.49 20.35
N GLN A 187 1.81 18.42 20.55
CA GLN A 187 1.63 19.25 21.75
C GLN A 187 0.14 19.65 21.88
N PRO A 188 -0.40 19.94 23.08
CA PRO A 188 -1.74 20.52 23.21
C PRO A 188 -1.81 21.88 22.51
N VAL A 189 -2.80 22.07 21.64
CA VAL A 189 -2.96 23.29 20.82
C VAL A 189 -4.08 24.15 21.38
N LYS A 190 -3.88 25.46 21.47
CA LYS A 190 -4.87 26.39 22.03
C LYS A 190 -6.18 26.41 21.24
N GLN A 191 -6.09 26.32 19.92
CA GLN A 191 -7.23 26.19 19.01
C GLN A 191 -6.96 24.99 18.10
N LEU A 192 -7.69 23.90 18.34
CA LEU A 192 -7.68 22.69 17.52
C LEU A 192 -9.09 22.51 16.99
N ASP A 193 -9.29 22.76 15.69
CA ASP A 193 -10.59 22.70 15.03
C ASP A 193 -10.57 21.67 13.89
N VAL A 194 -11.58 20.80 13.84
CA VAL A 194 -11.87 19.95 12.69
C VAL A 194 -13.30 20.22 12.23
N GLU A 195 -13.47 20.60 10.98
CA GLU A 195 -14.77 20.87 10.36
C GLU A 195 -14.90 20.06 9.07
N VAL A 196 -15.95 19.25 8.97
CA VAL A 196 -16.25 18.43 7.80
C VAL A 196 -17.60 18.83 7.24
N HIS A 197 -17.60 19.34 6.01
CA HIS A 197 -18.79 19.59 5.21
C HIS A 197 -19.03 18.39 4.30
N ILE A 198 -20.27 17.87 4.28
CA ILE A 198 -20.73 16.81 3.37
C ILE A 198 -21.84 17.43 2.50
N ASP A 199 -21.78 17.24 1.18
CA ASP A 199 -22.75 17.76 0.23
C ASP A 199 -22.92 16.78 -0.97
N GLU A 200 -24.01 16.01 -0.97
CA GLU A 200 -24.18 14.85 -1.87
C GLU A 200 -25.32 15.03 -2.90
N SER A 201 -25.27 14.26 -3.99
CA SER A 201 -26.33 14.20 -5.02
C SER A 201 -27.66 13.57 -4.54
N ARG A 202 -27.70 13.11 -3.28
CA ARG A 202 -28.66 12.19 -2.69
C ARG A 202 -28.83 12.46 -1.19
N PRO A 203 -30.02 12.21 -0.63
CA PRO A 203 -30.24 12.33 0.81
C PRO A 203 -29.26 11.47 1.64
N LEU A 204 -28.80 12.03 2.75
CA LEU A 204 -27.92 11.38 3.72
C LEU A 204 -28.75 10.45 4.62
N LYS A 205 -28.51 9.15 4.50
CA LYS A 205 -29.19 8.10 5.29
C LYS A 205 -28.84 8.18 6.78
N PHE A 206 -27.60 8.55 7.09
CA PHE A 206 -27.12 8.94 8.43
C PHE A 206 -25.80 9.69 8.33
N VAL A 207 -25.44 10.44 9.38
CA VAL A 207 -24.09 10.95 9.65
C VAL A 207 -23.77 10.72 11.12
N LYS A 208 -22.58 10.19 11.44
CA LYS A 208 -22.14 9.92 12.82
C LYS A 208 -20.62 9.92 12.97
N THR A 209 -20.14 10.11 14.19
CA THR A 209 -18.72 10.01 14.57
C THR A 209 -18.54 8.92 15.64
N PRO A 210 -17.87 7.79 15.35
CA PRO A 210 -17.54 6.79 16.37
C PRO A 210 -16.44 7.30 17.32
N SER A 211 -16.10 6.49 18.34
CA SER A 211 -14.95 6.71 19.21
C SER A 211 -13.65 6.93 18.40
N LEU A 212 -12.77 7.79 18.91
CA LEU A 212 -11.43 8.03 18.35
C LEU A 212 -10.57 6.76 18.40
N ARG A 213 -9.75 6.52 17.36
CA ARG A 213 -8.81 5.39 17.30
C ARG A 213 -7.39 5.82 17.68
N SER A 214 -6.64 4.93 18.31
CA SER A 214 -5.20 5.04 18.61
C SER A 214 -4.33 5.05 17.35
N GLY A 215 -4.79 4.36 16.32
CA GLY A 215 -4.16 4.10 15.04
C GLY A 215 -5.10 3.19 14.24
N ASN A 216 -4.58 2.15 13.61
CA ASN A 216 -5.38 1.22 12.81
C ASN A 216 -6.25 0.25 13.63
N GLU A 217 -6.17 0.28 14.96
CA GLU A 217 -6.95 -0.59 15.86
C GLU A 217 -8.46 -0.31 15.72
N ILE A 218 -9.23 -1.35 15.42
CA ILE A 218 -10.69 -1.31 15.38
C ILE A 218 -11.23 -1.48 16.81
N SER A 219 -11.10 -0.44 17.63
CA SER A 219 -11.63 -0.41 18.99
C SER A 219 -13.16 -0.61 18.99
N LYS A 220 -13.66 -1.47 19.88
CA LYS A 220 -15.08 -1.46 20.28
C LYS A 220 -15.40 -0.10 20.89
N ASN A 221 -16.61 0.44 20.68
CA ASN A 221 -17.03 1.75 21.18
C ASN A 221 -16.65 1.94 22.66
N ASP A 222 -15.74 2.88 22.94
CA ASP A 222 -15.41 3.36 24.28
C ASP A 222 -15.96 4.78 24.44
N GLU A 223 -16.85 4.97 25.42
CA GLU A 223 -17.46 6.26 25.78
C GLU A 223 -16.41 7.30 26.20
N LYS A 224 -15.26 6.87 26.74
CA LYS A 224 -14.14 7.77 27.10
C LYS A 224 -13.50 8.43 25.88
N LEU A 225 -13.54 7.72 24.75
CA LEU A 225 -12.97 8.09 23.46
C LEU A 225 -14.01 8.70 22.50
N ASP A 226 -15.25 8.92 22.95
CA ASP A 226 -16.25 9.70 22.21
C ASP A 226 -15.69 11.11 21.89
N PRO A 227 -15.61 11.50 20.60
CA PRO A 227 -15.18 12.85 20.23
C PRO A 227 -16.17 13.94 20.64
N GLN A 228 -17.44 13.61 20.93
CA GLN A 228 -18.50 14.56 21.27
C GLN A 228 -18.68 15.66 20.20
N ALA A 229 -18.51 15.28 18.93
CA ALA A 229 -18.58 16.19 17.80
C ALA A 229 -20.00 16.72 17.56
N GLN A 230 -20.14 18.01 17.27
CA GLN A 230 -21.41 18.60 16.90
C GLN A 230 -21.74 18.25 15.45
N ILE A 231 -22.80 17.47 15.24
CA ILE A 231 -23.35 17.16 13.91
C ILE A 231 -24.56 18.06 13.66
N THR A 232 -24.57 18.76 12.52
CA THR A 232 -25.65 19.68 12.12
C THR A 232 -26.07 19.36 10.68
N ASN A 233 -27.25 18.78 10.49
CA ASN A 233 -27.83 18.58 9.17
C ASN A 233 -28.34 19.94 8.65
N ILE A 234 -27.96 20.31 7.43
CA ILE A 234 -28.31 21.60 6.82
C ILE A 234 -29.62 21.48 6.02
N ASN A 235 -29.77 20.36 5.34
CA ASN A 235 -30.94 19.92 4.58
C ASN A 235 -30.94 18.36 4.62
N ASP A 236 -31.53 17.70 3.61
CA ASP A 236 -31.49 16.25 3.44
C ASP A 236 -30.21 15.72 2.78
N THR A 237 -29.57 16.48 1.88
CA THR A 237 -28.36 16.09 1.12
C THR A 237 -27.02 16.44 1.77
N SER A 238 -27.04 17.34 2.76
CA SER A 238 -25.87 18.11 3.18
C SER A 238 -25.81 18.30 4.70
N ALA A 239 -24.63 18.10 5.29
CA ALA A 239 -24.40 18.15 6.74
C ALA A 239 -23.03 18.74 7.10
N VAL A 240 -22.89 19.23 8.33
CA VAL A 240 -21.62 19.74 8.88
C VAL A 240 -21.32 19.06 10.21
N VAL A 241 -20.11 18.54 10.35
CA VAL A 241 -19.57 17.95 11.58
C VAL A 241 -18.44 18.83 12.12
N LYS A 242 -18.50 19.22 13.39
CA LYS A 242 -17.48 20.04 14.07
C LYS A 242 -16.92 19.34 15.30
N PHE A 243 -15.60 19.27 15.40
CA PHE A 243 -14.87 18.75 16.56
C PHE A 243 -13.78 19.75 16.97
N SER A 244 -14.02 20.44 18.08
CA SER A 244 -13.16 21.52 18.60
C SER A 244 -12.82 21.31 20.08
N PRO A 245 -11.98 20.31 20.44
CA PRO A 245 -11.67 19.99 21.82
C PRO A 245 -10.77 21.05 22.49
N ASP A 246 -11.12 21.49 23.70
CA ASP A 246 -10.26 22.37 24.49
C ASP A 246 -8.97 21.64 24.96
N ILE A 247 -8.01 22.39 25.53
CA ILE A 247 -6.74 21.84 26.01
C ILE A 247 -6.93 20.72 27.05
N ASN A 248 -7.97 20.80 27.89
CA ASN A 248 -8.25 19.79 28.91
C ASN A 248 -8.80 18.51 28.28
N ARG A 249 -9.74 18.63 27.32
CA ARG A 249 -10.28 17.49 26.59
C ARG A 249 -9.23 16.85 25.69
N GLN A 250 -8.35 17.63 25.05
CA GLN A 250 -7.18 17.12 24.32
C GLN A 250 -6.28 16.28 25.23
N LYS A 251 -5.96 16.76 26.44
CA LYS A 251 -5.16 16.02 27.44
C LYS A 251 -5.85 14.74 27.92
N GLN A 252 -7.14 14.79 28.24
CA GLN A 252 -7.93 13.59 28.60
C GLN A 252 -7.93 12.54 27.49
N LEU A 253 -8.20 12.95 26.26
CA LEU A 253 -8.22 12.06 25.10
C LEU A 253 -6.84 11.47 24.83
N ALA A 254 -5.76 12.25 24.95
CA ALA A 254 -4.39 11.75 24.86
C ALA A 254 -4.14 10.61 25.86
N THR A 255 -4.45 10.83 27.14
CA THR A 255 -4.30 9.82 28.19
C THR A 255 -5.18 8.58 27.96
N ASN A 256 -6.42 8.75 27.48
CA ASN A 256 -7.31 7.64 27.15
C ASN A 256 -6.81 6.82 25.94
N LEU A 257 -6.08 7.45 25.01
CA LEU A 257 -5.40 6.82 23.87
C LEU A 257 -3.97 6.32 24.21
N GLY A 258 -3.60 6.29 25.50
CA GLY A 258 -2.29 5.82 25.98
C GLY A 258 -1.12 6.78 25.77
N ALA A 259 -1.36 7.98 25.22
CA ALA A 259 -0.35 9.02 25.05
C ALA A 259 -0.15 9.88 26.32
N LYS A 260 0.96 10.61 26.39
CA LYS A 260 1.23 11.57 27.46
C LYS A 260 0.45 12.86 27.23
N GLU A 261 -0.10 13.46 28.29
CA GLU A 261 -0.79 14.75 28.21
C GLU A 261 0.01 15.86 27.48
N GLU A 262 1.33 15.92 27.71
CA GLU A 262 2.22 16.91 27.11
C GLU A 262 2.40 16.73 25.59
N SER A 263 1.99 15.58 25.02
CA SER A 263 2.02 15.30 23.58
C SER A 263 0.74 15.74 22.85
N GLY A 264 -0.29 16.19 23.57
CA GLY A 264 -1.58 16.57 23.00
C GLY A 264 -2.36 15.40 22.39
N LEU A 265 -3.48 15.71 21.73
CA LEU A 265 -4.34 14.70 21.10
C LEU A 265 -3.61 14.01 19.94
N SER A 266 -3.33 12.71 20.08
CA SER A 266 -2.77 11.86 19.04
C SER A 266 -3.71 10.71 18.74
N GLY A 267 -4.46 10.77 17.64
CA GLY A 267 -5.40 9.72 17.24
C GLY A 267 -6.15 10.02 15.94
N GLN A 268 -7.02 9.10 15.53
CA GLN A 268 -7.83 9.22 14.33
C GLN A 268 -9.25 9.68 14.68
N PHE A 269 -9.69 10.78 14.06
CA PHE A 269 -11.10 11.19 14.02
C PHE A 269 -11.75 10.67 12.75
N VAL A 270 -12.96 10.10 12.88
CA VAL A 270 -13.65 9.42 11.79
C VAL A 270 -15.04 10.03 11.64
N VAL A 271 -15.44 10.32 10.39
CA VAL A 271 -16.83 10.65 10.06
C VAL A 271 -17.40 9.53 9.20
N GLN A 272 -18.49 8.92 9.65
CA GLN A 272 -19.20 7.86 8.95
C GLN A 272 -20.54 8.37 8.41
N TYR A 273 -20.83 8.12 7.13
CA TYR A 273 -22.13 8.42 6.52
C TYR A 273 -22.48 7.39 5.43
N ASP A 274 -23.72 7.40 4.97
CA ASP A 274 -24.17 6.69 3.75
C ASP A 274 -25.28 7.53 3.07
N VAL A 275 -25.53 7.30 1.78
CA VAL A 275 -26.60 7.98 1.03
C VAL A 275 -27.73 7.02 0.64
N GLU A 276 -28.93 7.55 0.41
CA GLU A 276 -30.07 6.78 -0.07
C GLU A 276 -29.87 6.20 -1.49
N ARG A 277 -30.43 5.02 -1.77
CA ARG A 277 -29.96 4.14 -2.87
C ARG A 277 -30.92 3.90 -4.04
N ASP A 278 -32.09 4.54 -4.05
CA ASP A 278 -33.06 4.47 -5.16
C ASP A 278 -32.60 5.28 -6.40
N PRO A 279 -32.57 4.76 -7.65
CA PRO A 279 -32.94 3.40 -8.05
C PRO A 279 -31.76 2.43 -8.06
N SER A 280 -32.08 1.14 -8.08
CA SER A 280 -31.11 0.03 -8.03
C SER A 280 -30.09 0.02 -9.19
N GLY A 281 -30.35 0.72 -10.30
CA GLY A 281 -29.38 0.93 -11.37
C GLY A 281 -28.30 1.96 -11.06
N GLY A 282 -28.36 2.64 -9.92
CA GLY A 282 -27.41 3.67 -9.54
C GLY A 282 -27.74 5.05 -10.11
N GLU A 283 -26.78 5.97 -9.97
CA GLU A 283 -26.84 7.30 -10.58
C GLU A 283 -25.62 7.53 -11.48
N VAL A 284 -25.81 8.28 -12.56
CA VAL A 284 -24.70 8.92 -13.26
C VAL A 284 -24.79 10.42 -13.09
N LEU A 285 -23.79 10.99 -12.46
CA LEU A 285 -23.62 12.43 -12.33
C LEU A 285 -22.83 12.94 -13.54
N VAL A 286 -23.27 14.06 -14.12
CA VAL A 286 -22.58 14.74 -15.23
C VAL A 286 -22.30 16.21 -14.91
N ASP A 287 -21.12 16.68 -15.31
CA ASP A 287 -20.72 18.10 -15.30
C ASP A 287 -19.48 18.30 -16.19
N GLY A 288 -19.38 19.44 -16.88
CA GLY A 288 -18.16 19.88 -17.57
C GLY A 288 -17.55 18.85 -18.54
N GLY A 289 -18.38 18.08 -19.27
CA GLY A 289 -17.92 17.02 -20.17
C GLY A 289 -17.35 15.78 -19.48
N HIS A 290 -17.51 15.64 -18.16
CA HIS A 290 -17.08 14.51 -17.34
C HIS A 290 -18.28 13.86 -16.66
N PHE A 291 -18.24 12.53 -16.48
CA PHE A 291 -19.28 11.78 -15.81
C PHE A 291 -18.73 10.89 -14.68
N VAL A 292 -19.55 10.59 -13.68
CA VAL A 292 -19.26 9.62 -12.62
C VAL A 292 -20.53 8.80 -12.32
N HIS A 293 -20.44 7.49 -12.51
CA HIS A 293 -21.48 6.51 -12.28
C HIS A 293 -21.23 5.82 -10.93
N PHE A 294 -22.15 6.00 -9.98
CA PHE A 294 -22.15 5.30 -8.68
C PHE A 294 -23.19 4.18 -8.70
N PHE A 295 -22.73 2.93 -8.59
CA PHE A 295 -23.55 1.72 -8.71
C PHE A 295 -23.50 0.88 -7.43
N ALA A 296 -24.60 0.89 -6.68
CA ALA A 296 -24.79 0.14 -5.43
C ALA A 296 -26.27 -0.24 -5.22
N PRO A 297 -26.82 -1.18 -6.02
CA PRO A 297 -28.17 -1.71 -5.80
C PRO A 297 -28.40 -2.21 -4.37
N SER A 298 -29.50 -1.77 -3.76
CA SER A 298 -29.92 -2.13 -2.40
C SER A 298 -30.64 -3.48 -2.30
N ASP A 299 -31.50 -3.80 -3.26
CA ASP A 299 -32.58 -4.79 -3.11
C ASP A 299 -32.32 -6.14 -3.81
N LEU A 300 -31.04 -6.46 -4.05
CA LEU A 300 -30.67 -7.71 -4.71
C LEU A 300 -30.45 -8.85 -3.69
N PRO A 301 -31.01 -10.05 -3.93
CA PRO A 301 -30.69 -11.22 -3.15
C PRO A 301 -29.23 -11.63 -3.36
N ALA A 302 -28.53 -11.99 -2.28
CA ALA A 302 -27.15 -12.46 -2.36
C ALA A 302 -27.05 -13.79 -3.13
N LEU A 303 -26.02 -13.89 -3.97
CA LEU A 303 -25.56 -15.15 -4.53
C LEU A 303 -25.01 -16.04 -3.40
N PRO A 304 -25.28 -17.36 -3.43
CA PRO A 304 -24.55 -18.30 -2.60
C PRO A 304 -23.10 -18.40 -3.10
N LYS A 305 -22.15 -18.61 -2.19
CA LYS A 305 -20.71 -18.65 -2.52
C LYS A 305 -20.08 -20.03 -2.32
N GLN A 306 -19.07 -20.35 -3.14
CA GLN A 306 -18.03 -21.31 -2.78
C GLN A 306 -16.86 -20.51 -2.24
N ILE A 307 -16.43 -20.79 -1.00
CA ILE A 307 -15.26 -20.12 -0.41
C ILE A 307 -14.19 -21.14 -0.01
N VAL A 308 -13.01 -21.00 -0.58
CA VAL A 308 -11.83 -21.75 -0.17
C VAL A 308 -10.99 -20.87 0.74
N PHE A 309 -10.86 -21.27 2.01
CA PHE A 309 -9.95 -20.65 2.96
C PHE A 309 -8.59 -21.33 2.85
N ILE A 310 -7.55 -20.57 2.50
CA ILE A 310 -6.17 -21.04 2.40
C ILE A 310 -5.39 -20.33 3.52
N LEU A 311 -5.04 -21.11 4.54
CA LEU A 311 -4.63 -20.63 5.85
C LEU A 311 -3.20 -21.05 6.16
N ASP A 312 -2.32 -20.06 6.34
CA ASP A 312 -0.92 -20.28 6.72
C ASP A 312 -0.82 -20.81 8.16
N THR A 313 -0.04 -21.88 8.29
CA THR A 313 0.38 -22.49 9.56
C THR A 313 1.87 -22.84 9.52
N SER A 314 2.68 -22.03 8.85
CA SER A 314 4.14 -22.05 8.95
C SER A 314 4.62 -21.68 10.36
N GLY A 315 5.91 -21.85 10.65
CA GLY A 315 6.47 -21.64 11.99
C GLY A 315 6.41 -20.18 12.49
N SER A 316 6.27 -19.19 11.60
CA SER A 316 6.13 -17.78 11.98
C SER A 316 4.77 -17.48 12.63
N MET A 317 3.72 -18.23 12.28
CA MET A 317 2.37 -18.03 12.81
C MET A 317 2.19 -18.40 14.30
N ASP A 318 3.21 -18.94 14.98
CA ASP A 318 3.07 -19.49 16.33
C ASP A 318 2.66 -18.44 17.40
N GLY A 319 2.05 -18.92 18.48
CA GLY A 319 1.56 -18.11 19.57
C GLY A 319 0.33 -17.29 19.19
N VAL A 320 0.50 -15.97 19.05
CA VAL A 320 -0.64 -15.03 19.00
C VAL A 320 -1.31 -15.02 17.62
N ARG A 321 -0.56 -15.08 16.51
CA ARG A 321 -1.13 -15.00 15.15
C ARG A 321 -2.07 -16.18 14.86
N ILE A 322 -1.61 -17.41 15.09
CA ILE A 322 -2.45 -18.61 14.93
C ILE A 322 -3.65 -18.63 15.89
N ALA A 323 -3.51 -18.11 17.12
CA ALA A 323 -4.64 -18.01 18.06
C ALA A 323 -5.71 -17.02 17.59
N GLN A 324 -5.30 -15.85 17.08
CA GLN A 324 -6.21 -14.84 16.51
C GLN A 324 -6.82 -15.29 15.19
N LEU A 325 -6.08 -16.05 14.37
CA LEU A 325 -6.62 -16.70 13.18
C LEU A 325 -7.72 -17.70 13.55
N LYS A 326 -7.51 -18.56 14.55
CA LYS A 326 -8.54 -19.49 15.05
C LYS A 326 -9.77 -18.75 15.56
N GLU A 327 -9.60 -17.69 16.35
CA GLU A 327 -10.71 -16.85 16.82
C GLU A 327 -11.52 -16.25 15.65
N ALA A 328 -10.84 -15.62 14.70
CA ALA A 328 -11.47 -15.04 13.52
C ALA A 328 -12.19 -16.11 12.67
N MET A 329 -11.55 -17.26 12.44
CA MET A 329 -12.12 -18.34 11.63
C MET A 329 -13.37 -18.97 12.27
N ARG A 330 -13.46 -19.11 13.60
CA ARG A 330 -14.72 -19.52 14.26
C ARG A 330 -15.85 -18.54 13.95
N SER A 331 -15.59 -17.23 14.09
CA SER A 331 -16.57 -16.18 13.79
C SER A 331 -17.00 -16.20 12.31
N ILE A 332 -16.04 -16.23 11.40
CA ILE A 332 -16.25 -16.27 9.94
C ILE A 332 -17.05 -17.51 9.52
N LEU A 333 -16.75 -18.69 10.07
CA LEU A 333 -17.51 -19.91 9.81
C LEU A 333 -18.97 -19.80 10.30
N SER A 334 -19.20 -19.13 11.44
CA SER A 334 -20.56 -18.88 11.94
C SER A 334 -21.36 -17.85 11.12
N GLU A 335 -20.67 -17.04 10.31
CA GLU A 335 -21.26 -16.06 9.37
C GLU A 335 -21.37 -16.60 7.92
N LEU A 336 -21.15 -17.90 7.70
CA LEU A 336 -21.53 -18.56 6.44
C LEU A 336 -23.05 -18.80 6.40
N LYS A 337 -23.66 -18.64 5.22
CA LYS A 337 -25.09 -18.89 5.03
C LYS A 337 -25.28 -20.38 4.73
N LYS A 338 -26.41 -20.97 5.13
CA LYS A 338 -26.70 -22.41 4.90
C LYS A 338 -26.52 -22.84 3.43
N ASP A 339 -26.85 -21.96 2.50
CA ASP A 339 -26.76 -22.16 1.06
C ASP A 339 -25.33 -21.93 0.49
N ASP A 340 -24.34 -21.59 1.30
CA ASP A 340 -22.92 -21.50 0.92
C ASP A 340 -22.21 -22.85 1.06
N ILE A 341 -21.14 -23.05 0.28
CA ILE A 341 -20.25 -24.20 0.37
C ILE A 341 -18.80 -23.76 0.63
N PHE A 342 -18.02 -24.55 1.35
CA PHE A 342 -16.66 -24.16 1.73
C PHE A 342 -15.64 -25.31 1.76
N ASN A 343 -14.36 -24.93 1.69
CA ASN A 343 -13.20 -25.80 1.89
C ASN A 343 -12.20 -25.12 2.84
N ILE A 344 -11.45 -25.92 3.60
CA ILE A 344 -10.32 -25.47 4.43
C ILE A 344 -9.05 -26.14 3.90
N VAL A 345 -8.11 -25.30 3.45
CA VAL A 345 -6.75 -25.66 3.09
C VAL A 345 -5.83 -25.06 4.15
N GLU A 346 -5.09 -25.92 4.83
CA GLU A 346 -3.97 -25.54 5.69
C GLU A 346 -2.69 -25.56 4.83
N PHE A 347 -1.76 -24.63 5.02
CA PHE A 347 -0.46 -24.75 4.37
C PHE A 347 0.72 -24.29 5.21
N GLY A 348 1.85 -24.94 4.98
CA GLY A 348 3.18 -24.58 5.50
C GLY A 348 4.21 -25.08 4.49
N THR A 349 5.11 -25.98 4.89
CA THR A 349 6.00 -26.72 3.97
C THR A 349 5.23 -27.48 2.88
N ILE A 350 3.96 -27.84 3.14
CA ILE A 350 3.03 -28.46 2.20
C ILE A 350 1.64 -27.86 2.34
N ALA A 351 0.84 -27.91 1.28
CA ALA A 351 -0.59 -27.65 1.30
C ALA A 351 -1.36 -28.93 1.67
N LYS A 352 -2.36 -28.79 2.54
CA LYS A 352 -3.15 -29.88 3.14
C LYS A 352 -4.64 -29.56 3.04
N VAL A 353 -5.45 -30.44 2.45
CA VAL A 353 -6.91 -30.26 2.39
C VAL A 353 -7.60 -31.15 3.43
N TRP A 354 -8.40 -30.51 4.26
CA TRP A 354 -9.13 -31.16 5.35
C TRP A 354 -10.45 -31.78 4.87
N ASN A 355 -10.67 -33.05 5.22
CA ASN A 355 -11.99 -33.66 5.21
C ASN A 355 -12.66 -33.39 6.57
N ILE A 356 -13.70 -32.56 6.59
CA ILE A 356 -14.34 -32.14 7.85
C ILE A 356 -15.24 -33.22 8.46
N GLU A 357 -15.75 -34.18 7.67
CA GLU A 357 -16.60 -35.27 8.16
C GLU A 357 -15.82 -36.22 9.06
N LYS A 358 -14.58 -36.51 8.67
CA LYS A 358 -13.63 -37.33 9.43
C LYS A 358 -12.77 -36.51 10.39
N ILE A 359 -12.68 -35.18 10.18
CA ILE A 359 -11.79 -34.26 10.89
C ILE A 359 -10.31 -34.70 10.73
N GLU A 360 -9.91 -35.02 9.49
CA GLU A 360 -8.56 -35.46 9.11
C GLU A 360 -8.08 -34.78 7.82
N VAL A 361 -6.76 -34.72 7.61
CA VAL A 361 -6.18 -34.31 6.32
C VAL A 361 -6.25 -35.47 5.34
N GLN A 362 -6.96 -35.28 4.22
CA GLN A 362 -7.15 -36.30 3.17
C GLN A 362 -6.20 -36.12 1.97
N TYR A 363 -5.87 -34.88 1.62
CA TYR A 363 -4.97 -34.56 0.50
C TYR A 363 -3.79 -33.73 1.00
N GLU A 364 -2.59 -34.01 0.48
CA GLU A 364 -1.33 -33.36 0.84
C GLU A 364 -0.47 -33.17 -0.42
N SER A 365 0.06 -31.97 -0.66
CA SER A 365 0.82 -31.60 -1.85
C SER A 365 1.89 -30.54 -1.54
N GLY A 366 3.09 -30.68 -2.11
CA GLY A 366 4.20 -29.73 -2.03
C GLY A 366 5.43 -30.22 -2.80
N SER A 367 6.53 -29.49 -2.76
CA SER A 367 7.77 -29.84 -3.47
C SER A 367 8.45 -31.11 -2.94
N GLU A 368 8.85 -32.02 -3.82
CA GLU A 368 9.54 -33.27 -3.46
C GLU A 368 10.91 -33.02 -2.78
N ASP A 369 11.62 -31.96 -3.16
CA ASP A 369 13.02 -31.69 -2.78
C ASP A 369 13.27 -31.45 -1.28
N TYR A 370 12.25 -31.12 -0.48
CA TYR A 370 12.46 -30.77 0.94
C TYR A 370 12.71 -32.00 1.83
N TYR A 371 12.38 -33.20 1.38
CA TYR A 371 12.19 -34.37 2.25
C TYR A 371 13.46 -35.18 2.61
N SER A 372 14.65 -34.79 2.15
CA SER A 372 15.89 -35.55 2.41
C SER A 372 16.70 -35.13 3.64
N PHE A 373 16.29 -34.09 4.40
CA PHE A 373 17.13 -33.50 5.46
C PHE A 373 16.43 -33.18 6.80
N ALA A 374 15.12 -33.38 6.95
CA ALA A 374 14.33 -32.68 7.97
C ALA A 374 13.51 -33.54 8.95
N THR A 375 13.99 -34.73 9.37
CA THR A 375 13.44 -35.46 10.54
C THR A 375 14.50 -36.30 11.26
N GLU A 376 14.79 -35.98 12.54
CA GLU A 376 15.25 -36.98 13.53
C GLU A 376 14.07 -37.66 14.26
N ASP A 377 12.83 -37.27 13.94
CA ASP A 377 11.58 -37.89 14.42
C ASP A 377 11.13 -39.01 13.45
N PRO A 378 11.18 -40.30 13.85
CA PRO A 378 10.77 -41.41 13.00
C PRO A 378 9.24 -41.63 12.91
N GLU A 379 8.41 -40.99 13.75
CA GLU A 379 6.95 -41.12 13.66
C GLU A 379 6.32 -40.12 12.67
N ALA A 380 7.02 -39.02 12.35
CA ALA A 380 6.62 -38.00 11.39
C ALA A 380 6.73 -38.46 9.91
N THR A 381 6.28 -39.67 9.59
CA THR A 381 6.33 -40.20 8.21
C THR A 381 5.39 -39.42 7.29
N PHE A 382 5.93 -38.53 6.46
CA PHE A 382 5.17 -37.88 5.39
C PHE A 382 4.59 -38.95 4.45
N LYS A 383 3.26 -38.97 4.35
CA LYS A 383 2.53 -39.81 3.40
C LYS A 383 2.12 -38.89 2.28
N ASN A 384 2.78 -38.97 1.12
CA ASN A 384 2.34 -38.27 -0.06
C ASN A 384 0.91 -38.73 -0.39
N LYS A 385 -0.08 -37.84 -0.26
CA LYS A 385 -1.52 -38.11 -0.48
C LYS A 385 -2.03 -37.49 -1.78
N THR A 386 -1.16 -37.06 -2.70
CA THR A 386 -1.56 -36.56 -4.03
C THR A 386 -2.38 -37.59 -4.83
N GLU A 387 -2.20 -38.88 -4.57
CA GLU A 387 -3.02 -39.96 -5.16
C GLU A 387 -4.47 -40.04 -4.61
N GLN A 388 -4.77 -39.38 -3.48
CA GLN A 388 -6.13 -39.34 -2.94
C GLN A 388 -6.97 -38.27 -3.63
N PRO A 389 -8.28 -38.47 -3.85
CA PRO A 389 -9.13 -37.42 -4.39
C PRO A 389 -9.22 -36.23 -3.41
N LEU A 390 -9.19 -35.01 -3.96
CA LEU A 390 -9.49 -33.79 -3.20
C LEU A 390 -10.86 -33.92 -2.49
N PRO A 391 -10.97 -33.50 -1.21
CA PRO A 391 -12.26 -33.41 -0.53
C PRO A 391 -13.28 -32.53 -1.29
N PRO A 392 -14.57 -32.89 -1.27
CA PRO A 392 -15.62 -32.04 -1.83
C PRO A 392 -15.74 -30.72 -1.06
N ALA A 393 -16.39 -29.72 -1.67
CA ALA A 393 -16.86 -28.55 -0.93
C ALA A 393 -18.04 -28.96 -0.02
N TYR A 394 -18.06 -28.45 1.21
CA TYR A 394 -19.06 -28.82 2.22
C TYR A 394 -20.11 -27.71 2.40
N GLU A 395 -21.39 -28.05 2.46
CA GLU A 395 -22.46 -27.11 2.85
C GLU A 395 -22.19 -26.50 4.24
N ALA A 396 -22.40 -25.19 4.38
CA ALA A 396 -22.35 -24.45 5.64
C ALA A 396 -23.60 -24.66 6.53
N ASN A 397 -24.03 -25.92 6.69
CA ASN A 397 -25.04 -26.30 7.67
C ASN A 397 -24.43 -26.41 9.09
N GLU A 398 -25.26 -26.34 10.13
CA GLU A 398 -24.81 -26.32 11.54
C GLU A 398 -23.88 -27.48 11.94
N GLU A 399 -24.06 -28.67 11.36
CA GLU A 399 -23.24 -29.83 11.69
C GLU A 399 -21.84 -29.70 11.08
N ASN A 400 -21.78 -29.26 9.82
CA ASN A 400 -20.54 -29.01 9.10
C ASN A 400 -19.76 -27.81 9.66
N ILE A 401 -20.42 -26.76 10.11
CA ILE A 401 -19.75 -25.67 10.85
C ILE A 401 -19.12 -26.20 12.14
N LYS A 402 -19.85 -26.97 12.96
CA LYS A 402 -19.33 -27.58 14.20
C LYS A 402 -18.24 -28.65 13.97
N LYS A 403 -18.10 -29.18 12.74
CA LYS A 403 -16.96 -30.00 12.30
C LYS A 403 -15.78 -29.15 11.87
N ALA A 404 -16.02 -28.08 11.11
CA ALA A 404 -15.02 -27.14 10.64
C ALA A 404 -14.34 -26.35 11.77
N GLU A 405 -15.09 -25.95 12.80
CA GLU A 405 -14.52 -25.39 14.04
C GLU A 405 -13.48 -26.35 14.65
N LYS A 406 -13.77 -27.66 14.72
CA LYS A 406 -12.84 -28.68 15.24
C LYS A 406 -11.64 -28.93 14.32
N VAL A 407 -11.74 -28.61 13.02
CA VAL A 407 -10.59 -28.56 12.11
C VAL A 407 -9.74 -27.33 12.40
N VAL A 408 -10.35 -26.16 12.54
CA VAL A 408 -9.68 -24.90 12.91
C VAL A 408 -8.92 -25.04 14.24
N GLU A 409 -9.49 -25.72 15.25
CA GLU A 409 -8.78 -26.02 16.50
C GLU A 409 -7.50 -26.85 16.30
N LYS A 410 -7.46 -27.74 15.31
CA LYS A 410 -6.32 -28.64 15.02
C LYS A 410 -5.18 -27.99 14.22
N LEU A 411 -5.37 -26.80 13.66
CA LEU A 411 -4.31 -26.06 12.94
C LEU A 411 -3.14 -25.76 13.89
N ASN A 412 -1.90 -26.09 13.54
CA ASN A 412 -0.72 -25.85 14.37
C ASN A 412 0.41 -25.24 13.55
N ALA A 413 1.05 -24.19 14.07
CA ALA A 413 2.11 -23.45 13.40
C ALA A 413 3.43 -24.25 13.39
N PHE A 414 3.87 -24.73 12.22
CA PHE A 414 5.16 -25.41 12.03
C PHE A 414 5.60 -25.46 10.56
N GLY A 415 6.91 -25.42 10.32
CA GLY A 415 7.52 -25.58 9.00
C GLY A 415 7.73 -24.27 8.25
N GLY A 416 8.02 -24.38 6.95
CA GLY A 416 8.17 -23.25 6.03
C GLY A 416 6.85 -22.87 5.35
N THR A 417 6.93 -22.27 4.15
CA THR A 417 5.80 -21.58 3.51
C THR A 417 5.80 -21.80 1.99
N ASP A 418 5.06 -22.79 1.49
CA ASP A 418 4.85 -23.05 0.05
C ASP A 418 3.54 -22.39 -0.43
N ILE A 419 3.65 -21.10 -0.75
CA ILE A 419 2.55 -20.27 -1.24
C ILE A 419 2.02 -20.80 -2.59
N GLN A 420 2.89 -21.32 -3.44
CA GLN A 420 2.50 -21.74 -4.79
C GLN A 420 1.63 -23.01 -4.75
N SER A 421 2.03 -24.03 -4.00
CA SER A 421 1.24 -25.27 -3.87
C SER A 421 -0.11 -25.00 -3.19
N ALA A 422 -0.14 -24.12 -2.19
CA ALA A 422 -1.37 -23.72 -1.51
C ALA A 422 -2.39 -23.08 -2.47
N LEU A 423 -1.95 -22.12 -3.28
CA LEU A 423 -2.80 -21.44 -4.27
C LEU A 423 -3.22 -22.36 -5.43
N LYS A 424 -2.34 -23.27 -5.87
CA LYS A 424 -2.68 -24.31 -6.88
C LYS A 424 -3.82 -25.20 -6.40
N VAL A 425 -3.70 -25.77 -5.21
CA VAL A 425 -4.74 -26.62 -4.60
C VAL A 425 -6.05 -25.86 -4.39
N GLY A 426 -5.99 -24.58 -4.03
CA GLY A 426 -7.18 -23.73 -3.94
C GLY A 426 -7.90 -23.54 -5.27
N LEU A 427 -7.15 -23.28 -6.35
CA LEU A 427 -7.70 -23.19 -7.71
C LEU A 427 -8.25 -24.52 -8.22
N GLU A 428 -7.63 -25.65 -7.87
CA GLU A 428 -8.12 -26.99 -8.23
C GLU A 428 -9.44 -27.35 -7.54
N LEU A 429 -9.62 -26.99 -6.26
CA LEU A 429 -10.89 -27.14 -5.53
C LEU A 429 -12.02 -26.31 -6.17
N VAL A 430 -11.72 -25.08 -6.59
CA VAL A 430 -12.65 -24.22 -7.33
C VAL A 430 -12.96 -24.79 -8.72
N ALA A 431 -11.95 -25.15 -9.50
CA ALA A 431 -12.09 -25.67 -10.86
C ALA A 431 -12.79 -27.05 -10.91
N SER A 432 -12.67 -27.85 -9.86
CA SER A 432 -13.40 -29.11 -9.70
C SER A 432 -14.89 -28.86 -9.50
N ASN A 433 -15.25 -27.91 -8.62
CA ASN A 433 -16.64 -27.57 -8.35
C ASN A 433 -17.33 -26.85 -9.53
N ILE A 434 -16.64 -25.94 -10.25
CA ILE A 434 -17.20 -25.23 -11.43
C ILE A 434 -17.68 -26.20 -12.53
N LYS A 435 -17.10 -27.41 -12.60
CA LYS A 435 -17.52 -28.47 -13.55
C LYS A 435 -18.87 -29.10 -13.15
N THR A 436 -19.15 -29.21 -11.87
CA THR A 436 -20.36 -29.86 -11.32
C THR A 436 -21.47 -28.89 -10.94
N ASP A 437 -21.13 -27.66 -10.57
CA ASP A 437 -22.05 -26.65 -10.04
C ASP A 437 -21.72 -25.25 -10.59
N LYS A 438 -22.75 -24.53 -11.01
CA LYS A 438 -22.70 -23.16 -11.55
C LYS A 438 -23.58 -22.17 -10.78
N LYS A 439 -24.20 -22.59 -9.66
CA LYS A 439 -25.01 -21.77 -8.75
C LYS A 439 -24.13 -20.90 -7.84
N HIS A 440 -23.01 -21.47 -7.38
CA HIS A 440 -22.13 -20.84 -6.39
C HIS A 440 -21.12 -19.90 -7.02
N GLN A 441 -20.99 -18.68 -6.49
CA GLN A 441 -19.91 -17.75 -6.84
C GLN A 441 -18.60 -18.19 -6.15
N PRO A 442 -17.55 -18.59 -6.88
CA PRO A 442 -16.26 -18.95 -6.28
C PRO A 442 -15.50 -17.73 -5.74
N LEU A 443 -14.85 -17.90 -4.59
CA LEU A 443 -13.94 -16.97 -3.92
C LEU A 443 -12.77 -17.77 -3.31
N ILE A 444 -11.56 -17.22 -3.36
CA ILE A 444 -10.42 -17.71 -2.58
C ILE A 444 -10.00 -16.62 -1.58
N VAL A 445 -9.89 -16.99 -0.30
CA VAL A 445 -9.27 -16.16 0.73
C VAL A 445 -7.94 -16.80 1.09
N PHE A 446 -6.84 -16.10 0.82
CA PHE A 446 -5.48 -16.54 1.10
C PHE A 446 -4.89 -15.68 2.21
N LEU A 447 -4.36 -16.28 3.27
CA LEU A 447 -3.74 -15.56 4.40
C LEU A 447 -2.34 -16.11 4.65
N THR A 448 -1.37 -15.22 4.92
CA THR A 448 0.03 -15.55 5.27
C THR A 448 0.65 -14.45 6.16
N ASP A 449 1.60 -14.81 7.02
CA ASP A 449 2.43 -13.86 7.78
C ASP A 449 3.88 -13.76 7.26
N GLY A 450 4.22 -14.45 6.16
CA GLY A 450 5.57 -14.55 5.63
C GLY A 450 5.71 -14.42 4.11
N GLU A 451 6.95 -14.54 3.66
CA GLU A 451 7.31 -14.71 2.24
C GLU A 451 7.36 -16.22 1.87
N ALA A 452 7.40 -16.54 0.58
CA ALA A 452 7.54 -17.93 0.13
C ALA A 452 8.94 -18.48 0.48
N THR A 453 9.00 -19.59 1.23
CA THR A 453 10.24 -20.21 1.71
C THR A 453 10.42 -21.68 1.30
N VAL A 454 9.38 -22.31 0.76
CA VAL A 454 9.39 -23.71 0.28
C VAL A 454 8.74 -23.76 -1.12
N GLY A 455 9.16 -24.71 -1.95
CA GLY A 455 8.69 -24.81 -3.34
C GLY A 455 9.30 -23.73 -4.24
N GLU A 456 8.47 -23.06 -5.04
CA GLU A 456 8.90 -21.92 -5.84
C GLU A 456 8.81 -20.64 -5.00
N THR A 457 9.91 -19.87 -4.98
CA THR A 457 10.05 -18.66 -4.14
C THR A 457 10.24 -17.38 -4.97
N ASP A 458 10.35 -17.46 -6.30
CA ASP A 458 10.28 -16.28 -7.17
C ASP A 458 8.83 -15.77 -7.25
N ASN A 459 8.56 -14.70 -6.50
CA ASN A 459 7.29 -13.99 -6.47
C ASN A 459 6.67 -13.73 -7.87
N ASN A 460 7.46 -13.50 -8.93
CA ASN A 460 6.92 -13.31 -10.28
C ASN A 460 6.50 -14.62 -10.94
N LYS A 461 7.25 -15.72 -10.72
CA LYS A 461 6.88 -17.06 -11.21
C LYS A 461 5.64 -17.61 -10.50
N ILE A 462 5.52 -17.38 -9.19
CA ILE A 462 4.30 -17.71 -8.44
C ILE A 462 3.11 -16.94 -9.03
N ILE A 463 3.27 -15.62 -9.25
CA ILE A 463 2.23 -14.77 -9.83
C ILE A 463 1.80 -15.22 -11.23
N SER A 464 2.74 -15.51 -12.14
CA SER A 464 2.39 -15.96 -13.49
C SER A 464 1.67 -17.30 -13.45
N THR A 465 2.27 -18.31 -12.78
CA THR A 465 1.72 -19.67 -12.65
C THR A 465 0.31 -19.68 -12.06
N VAL A 466 0.07 -18.94 -10.98
CA VAL A 466 -1.27 -18.85 -10.34
C VAL A 466 -2.27 -18.14 -11.26
N SER A 467 -1.84 -17.09 -11.98
CA SER A 467 -2.72 -16.35 -12.89
C SER A 467 -3.09 -17.16 -14.15
N GLU A 468 -2.16 -17.96 -14.67
CA GLU A 468 -2.37 -18.87 -15.80
C GLU A 468 -3.32 -20.02 -15.44
N LEU A 469 -3.22 -20.56 -14.23
CA LEU A 469 -4.11 -21.61 -13.72
C LEU A 469 -5.51 -21.10 -13.36
N ASN A 470 -5.69 -19.80 -13.14
CA ASN A 470 -6.98 -19.18 -12.78
C ASN A 470 -7.93 -19.00 -13.98
N ILE A 471 -8.04 -20.02 -14.84
CA ILE A 471 -8.95 -20.10 -15.99
C ILE A 471 -10.41 -19.89 -15.56
N GLY A 472 -10.76 -20.33 -14.34
CA GLY A 472 -12.08 -20.13 -13.73
C GLY A 472 -12.41 -18.67 -13.37
N ARG A 473 -11.46 -17.74 -13.46
CA ARG A 473 -11.60 -16.31 -13.10
C ARG A 473 -12.12 -16.10 -11.67
N CYS A 474 -11.63 -16.92 -10.74
CA CYS A 474 -11.93 -16.82 -9.32
C CYS A 474 -11.17 -15.64 -8.70
N PRO A 475 -11.84 -14.70 -8.00
CA PRO A 475 -11.15 -13.69 -7.22
C PRO A 475 -10.32 -14.32 -6.10
N ILE A 476 -9.03 -13.96 -6.06
CA ILE A 476 -8.11 -14.29 -4.96
C ILE A 476 -7.94 -13.02 -4.12
N PHE A 477 -8.33 -13.09 -2.85
CA PHE A 477 -8.12 -12.01 -1.87
C PHE A 477 -7.02 -12.41 -0.91
N SER A 478 -5.90 -11.67 -0.92
CA SER A 478 -4.73 -11.97 -0.08
C SER A 478 -4.71 -11.13 1.21
N LEU A 479 -4.36 -11.76 2.32
CA LEU A 479 -4.24 -11.17 3.64
C LEU A 479 -2.80 -11.31 4.15
N SER A 480 -2.05 -10.21 4.21
CA SER A 480 -0.78 -10.18 4.96
C SER A 480 -1.10 -9.96 6.44
N PHE A 481 -0.76 -10.92 7.30
CA PHE A 481 -0.84 -10.77 8.74
C PHE A 481 0.51 -10.29 9.27
N GLY A 482 0.57 -9.06 9.76
CA GLY A 482 1.82 -8.46 10.22
C GLY A 482 2.81 -8.13 9.11
N ASP A 483 4.00 -7.69 9.52
CA ASP A 483 5.01 -7.09 8.63
C ASP A 483 5.96 -8.11 7.98
N GLY A 484 5.79 -9.42 8.26
CA GLY A 484 6.64 -10.48 7.71
C GLY A 484 6.33 -10.89 6.26
N ALA A 485 5.12 -10.59 5.75
CA ALA A 485 4.70 -10.93 4.39
C ALA A 485 4.95 -9.79 3.40
N ASP A 486 5.44 -10.10 2.18
CA ASP A 486 5.54 -9.08 1.12
C ASP A 486 4.16 -8.66 0.61
N ARG A 487 3.67 -7.58 1.23
CA ARG A 487 2.44 -6.88 0.85
C ARG A 487 2.35 -6.55 -0.64
N LYS A 488 3.49 -6.26 -1.31
CA LYS A 488 3.50 -5.93 -2.75
C LYS A 488 3.30 -7.15 -3.64
N PHE A 489 3.87 -8.29 -3.28
CA PHE A 489 3.57 -9.58 -3.90
C PHE A 489 2.09 -9.96 -3.70
N LEU A 490 1.56 -9.84 -2.47
CA LEU A 490 0.15 -10.15 -2.19
C LEU A 490 -0.84 -9.22 -2.92
N GLU A 491 -0.51 -7.94 -3.04
CA GLU A 491 -1.28 -6.98 -3.85
C GLU A 491 -1.22 -7.33 -5.34
N LYS A 492 -0.03 -7.57 -5.90
CA LYS A 492 0.15 -7.91 -7.32
C LYS A 492 -0.52 -9.23 -7.71
N ILE A 493 -0.46 -10.27 -6.86
CA ILE A 493 -1.14 -11.54 -7.13
C ILE A 493 -2.66 -11.39 -7.07
N SER A 494 -3.19 -10.63 -6.10
CA SER A 494 -4.63 -10.33 -6.01
C SER A 494 -5.13 -9.54 -7.21
N LEU A 495 -4.39 -8.51 -7.64
CA LEU A 495 -4.74 -7.66 -8.78
C LEU A 495 -4.74 -8.42 -10.11
N LYS A 496 -3.74 -9.28 -10.38
CA LYS A 496 -3.78 -10.18 -11.55
C LYS A 496 -4.94 -11.19 -11.46
N ASN A 497 -5.36 -11.57 -10.25
CA ASN A 497 -6.38 -12.58 -9.99
C ASN A 497 -7.71 -12.00 -9.47
N LEU A 498 -8.13 -10.85 -10.01
CA LEU A 498 -9.49 -10.28 -9.88
C LEU A 498 -9.96 -9.95 -8.44
N GLY A 499 -9.09 -10.01 -7.45
CA GLY A 499 -9.37 -9.62 -6.07
C GLY A 499 -8.63 -8.36 -5.65
N PHE A 500 -8.42 -8.22 -4.34
CA PHE A 500 -7.60 -7.17 -3.72
C PHE A 500 -6.89 -7.74 -2.49
N ALA A 501 -5.74 -7.18 -2.13
CA ALA A 501 -5.05 -7.51 -0.89
C ALA A 501 -5.48 -6.60 0.26
N ARG A 502 -5.33 -7.09 1.50
CA ARG A 502 -5.47 -6.28 2.72
C ARG A 502 -4.37 -6.67 3.71
N HIS A 503 -3.88 -5.68 4.45
CA HIS A 503 -2.98 -5.92 5.58
C HIS A 503 -3.77 -5.97 6.88
N ILE A 504 -3.37 -6.87 7.76
CA ILE A 504 -3.93 -7.13 9.09
C ILE A 504 -2.82 -6.81 10.09
N TYR A 505 -2.97 -5.72 10.83
CA TYR A 505 -1.97 -5.24 11.77
C TYR A 505 -1.91 -6.14 13.02
N GLU A 506 -0.71 -6.39 13.53
CA GLU A 506 -0.52 -7.09 14.80
C GLU A 506 -1.00 -6.21 15.96
N GLY A 507 -2.07 -6.64 16.62
CA GLY A 507 -2.75 -5.89 17.66
C GLY A 507 -3.81 -6.74 18.35
N ALA A 508 -4.40 -6.23 19.44
CA ALA A 508 -5.44 -6.95 20.19
C ALA A 508 -6.75 -7.16 19.39
N ASP A 509 -6.89 -6.47 18.26
CA ASP A 509 -8.05 -6.45 17.38
C ASP A 509 -7.82 -7.16 16.03
N ALA A 510 -6.67 -7.80 15.79
CA ALA A 510 -6.36 -8.44 14.51
C ALA A 510 -7.44 -9.46 14.08
N SER A 511 -8.04 -10.18 15.04
CA SER A 511 -9.17 -11.08 14.78
C SER A 511 -10.45 -10.34 14.37
N LEU A 512 -10.65 -9.08 14.78
CA LEU A 512 -11.73 -8.20 14.32
C LEU A 512 -11.43 -7.64 12.91
N GLN A 513 -10.18 -7.28 12.60
CA GLN A 513 -9.78 -6.84 11.26
C GLN A 513 -10.04 -7.94 10.21
N LEU A 514 -9.75 -9.21 10.55
CA LEU A 514 -10.09 -10.38 9.73
C LEU A 514 -11.61 -10.55 9.52
N GLN A 515 -12.41 -10.29 10.56
CA GLN A 515 -13.88 -10.34 10.47
C GLN A 515 -14.47 -9.18 9.65
N GLU A 516 -13.96 -7.95 9.79
CA GLU A 516 -14.39 -6.80 8.96
C GLU A 516 -14.01 -6.99 7.49
N PHE A 517 -12.87 -7.61 7.20
CA PHE A 517 -12.51 -8.05 5.86
C PHE A 517 -13.50 -9.07 5.30
N TYR A 518 -13.78 -10.16 6.03
CA TYR A 518 -14.71 -11.18 5.55
C TYR A 518 -16.10 -10.60 5.30
N LYS A 519 -16.58 -9.68 6.15
CA LYS A 519 -17.86 -8.99 5.98
C LYS A 519 -17.96 -8.28 4.63
N GLN A 520 -16.90 -7.62 4.18
CA GLN A 520 -16.83 -6.95 2.88
C GLN A 520 -17.05 -7.91 1.69
N ILE A 521 -16.61 -9.17 1.80
CA ILE A 521 -16.75 -10.19 0.74
C ILE A 521 -17.83 -11.26 1.00
N SER A 522 -18.47 -11.21 2.18
CA SER A 522 -19.38 -12.26 2.68
C SER A 522 -20.61 -12.52 1.81
N SER A 523 -21.04 -11.51 1.05
CA SER A 523 -22.34 -11.47 0.37
C SER A 523 -22.19 -10.90 -1.05
N PRO A 524 -21.71 -11.70 -2.03
CA PRO A 524 -21.78 -11.32 -3.44
C PRO A 524 -23.26 -11.12 -3.85
N LEU A 525 -23.56 -10.07 -4.62
CA LEU A 525 -24.90 -9.74 -5.11
C LEU A 525 -25.03 -9.97 -6.62
N LEU A 526 -23.99 -9.58 -7.38
CA LEU A 526 -23.89 -9.79 -8.82
C LEU A 526 -22.49 -10.29 -9.16
N SER A 527 -22.38 -11.16 -10.15
CA SER A 527 -21.13 -11.51 -10.83
C SER A 527 -21.10 -10.98 -12.26
N LYS A 528 -19.91 -10.83 -12.83
CA LYS A 528 -19.68 -10.33 -14.21
C LYS A 528 -20.43 -9.01 -14.47
N VAL A 529 -20.18 -8.00 -13.65
CA VAL A 529 -20.82 -6.68 -13.77
C VAL A 529 -20.10 -5.87 -14.85
N THR A 530 -20.82 -5.55 -15.92
CA THR A 530 -20.29 -4.84 -17.10
C THR A 530 -21.09 -3.56 -17.34
N PHE A 531 -20.36 -2.45 -17.47
CA PHE A 531 -20.89 -1.13 -17.80
C PHE A 531 -20.67 -0.84 -19.28
N LYS A 532 -21.68 -0.29 -19.96
CA LYS A 532 -21.61 0.08 -21.37
C LYS A 532 -21.86 1.58 -21.52
N TYR A 533 -21.04 2.22 -22.35
CA TYR A 533 -21.14 3.63 -22.68
C TYR A 533 -21.08 3.79 -24.20
N VAL A 534 -21.97 4.63 -24.74
CA VAL A 534 -22.14 4.80 -26.19
C VAL A 534 -21.01 5.64 -26.81
N SER A 535 -20.92 5.62 -28.14
CA SER A 535 -19.77 6.03 -28.97
C SER A 535 -19.26 7.48 -28.85
N ASN A 536 -19.78 8.28 -27.92
CA ASN A 536 -19.35 9.65 -27.64
C ASN A 536 -18.59 9.79 -26.30
N THR A 537 -18.27 8.68 -25.62
CA THR A 537 -17.44 8.68 -24.40
C THR A 537 -15.98 8.33 -24.66
N SER A 538 -15.06 8.97 -23.94
CA SER A 538 -13.61 8.73 -24.02
C SER A 538 -12.96 8.72 -22.65
N GLU A 539 -11.74 8.17 -22.54
CA GLU A 539 -10.95 8.12 -21.30
C GLU A 539 -11.76 7.56 -20.10
N VAL A 540 -12.56 6.52 -20.36
CA VAL A 540 -13.42 5.86 -19.38
C VAL A 540 -12.59 4.89 -18.54
N THR A 541 -12.74 4.97 -17.23
CA THR A 541 -12.16 4.04 -16.25
C THR A 541 -12.76 2.63 -16.40
N LYS A 542 -12.15 1.62 -15.75
CA LYS A 542 -12.55 0.21 -15.76
C LYS A 542 -14.07 -0.01 -15.78
N THR A 543 -14.54 -0.70 -16.82
CA THR A 543 -15.95 -0.99 -17.10
C THR A 543 -16.42 -2.37 -16.63
N ASP A 544 -15.50 -3.26 -16.24
CA ASP A 544 -15.78 -4.67 -16.03
C ASP A 544 -15.28 -5.15 -14.67
N PHE A 545 -16.21 -5.62 -13.83
CA PHE A 545 -15.99 -5.97 -12.44
C PHE A 545 -16.42 -7.43 -12.20
N PRO A 546 -15.58 -8.25 -11.54
CA PRO A 546 -15.86 -9.68 -11.39
C PRO A 546 -17.07 -9.93 -10.50
N ILE A 547 -17.23 -9.15 -9.44
CA ILE A 547 -18.27 -9.27 -8.42
C ILE A 547 -18.63 -7.87 -7.89
N LEU A 548 -19.92 -7.62 -7.61
CA LEU A 548 -20.39 -6.60 -6.66
C LEU A 548 -20.76 -7.28 -5.34
N PHE A 549 -20.26 -6.78 -4.21
CA PHE A 549 -20.61 -7.27 -2.87
C PHE A 549 -21.60 -6.35 -2.16
N SER A 550 -22.40 -6.91 -1.24
CA SER A 550 -23.29 -6.11 -0.39
C SER A 550 -22.51 -5.13 0.47
N GLY A 551 -23.10 -3.96 0.73
CA GLY A 551 -22.45 -2.88 1.48
C GLY A 551 -21.25 -2.21 0.77
N SER A 552 -20.90 -2.63 -0.44
CA SER A 552 -19.91 -1.97 -1.30
C SER A 552 -20.59 -1.03 -2.33
N GLU A 553 -19.78 -0.46 -3.23
CA GLU A 553 -20.20 0.38 -4.37
C GLU A 553 -19.16 0.24 -5.49
N ILE A 554 -19.61 0.16 -6.74
CA ILE A 554 -18.75 0.30 -7.92
C ILE A 554 -18.83 1.76 -8.40
N VAL A 555 -17.68 2.34 -8.75
CA VAL A 555 -17.59 3.69 -9.30
C VAL A 555 -16.87 3.64 -10.65
N VAL A 556 -17.51 4.19 -11.69
CA VAL A 556 -16.94 4.31 -13.04
C VAL A 556 -17.04 5.76 -13.47
N SER A 557 -15.94 6.35 -13.95
CA SER A 557 -15.89 7.72 -14.46
C SER A 557 -15.34 7.76 -15.88
N GLY A 558 -15.61 8.83 -16.62
CA GLY A 558 -15.06 9.07 -17.95
C GLY A 558 -15.39 10.47 -18.45
N LYS A 559 -15.01 10.75 -19.70
CA LYS A 559 -15.38 11.96 -20.44
C LYS A 559 -16.45 11.66 -21.47
N PHE A 560 -17.22 12.67 -21.87
CA PHE A 560 -18.24 12.57 -22.89
C PHE A 560 -18.37 13.86 -23.70
N VAL A 561 -18.95 13.77 -24.90
CA VAL A 561 -19.29 14.91 -25.75
C VAL A 561 -20.80 15.18 -25.70
N ASP A 562 -21.17 16.39 -25.31
CA ASP A 562 -22.56 16.88 -25.22
C ASP A 562 -23.28 16.96 -26.59
N PRO A 563 -24.63 16.98 -26.62
CA PRO A 563 -25.57 17.02 -25.49
C PRO A 563 -26.51 15.78 -25.47
N GLY A 564 -25.92 14.58 -25.41
CA GLY A 564 -26.67 13.33 -25.61
C GLY A 564 -26.16 12.15 -24.77
N PHE A 565 -25.61 12.40 -23.59
CA PHE A 565 -25.11 11.33 -22.71
C PHE A 565 -26.27 10.48 -22.17
N VAL A 566 -26.45 9.31 -22.76
CA VAL A 566 -27.36 8.25 -22.28
C VAL A 566 -26.51 7.03 -21.93
N PRO A 567 -26.37 6.68 -20.64
CA PRO A 567 -25.74 5.43 -20.23
C PRO A 567 -26.64 4.24 -20.56
N GLU A 568 -26.05 3.14 -21.01
CA GLU A 568 -26.77 1.87 -21.16
C GLU A 568 -27.05 1.23 -19.78
N PRO A 569 -28.00 0.30 -19.66
CA PRO A 569 -28.23 -0.45 -18.43
C PRO A 569 -26.97 -1.23 -18.01
N VAL A 570 -26.66 -1.21 -16.72
CA VAL A 570 -25.60 -2.04 -16.14
C VAL A 570 -26.03 -3.50 -16.23
N GLU A 571 -25.19 -4.34 -16.83
CA GLU A 571 -25.45 -5.78 -16.99
C GLU A 571 -24.69 -6.57 -15.92
N GLY A 572 -25.29 -7.66 -15.43
CA GLY A 572 -24.65 -8.57 -14.47
C GLY A 572 -25.44 -9.86 -14.29
N TRP A 573 -24.94 -10.77 -13.45
CA TRP A 573 -25.58 -12.06 -13.16
C TRP A 573 -25.91 -12.16 -11.67
N GLY A 574 -27.20 -12.25 -11.34
CA GLY A 574 -27.71 -12.48 -9.99
C GLY A 574 -28.26 -13.89 -9.82
N ILE A 575 -28.85 -14.20 -8.66
CA ILE A 575 -29.32 -15.57 -8.32
C ILE A 575 -30.38 -16.12 -9.29
N ASN A 576 -31.15 -15.23 -9.95
CA ASN A 576 -32.19 -15.57 -10.92
C ASN A 576 -31.70 -15.52 -12.39
N GLY A 577 -30.38 -15.43 -12.62
CA GLY A 577 -29.77 -15.31 -13.95
C GLY A 577 -29.37 -13.87 -14.30
N PRO A 578 -29.31 -13.52 -15.61
CA PRO A 578 -28.84 -12.20 -16.04
C PRO A 578 -29.82 -11.08 -15.65
N VAL A 579 -29.27 -9.97 -15.16
CA VAL A 579 -29.97 -8.77 -14.71
C VAL A 579 -29.51 -7.58 -15.54
N LYS A 580 -30.43 -6.66 -15.87
CA LYS A 580 -30.12 -5.34 -16.43
C LYS A 580 -30.71 -4.28 -15.52
N LEU A 581 -29.90 -3.31 -15.07
CA LEU A 581 -30.32 -2.26 -14.15
C LEU A 581 -30.09 -0.90 -14.78
N VAL A 582 -31.16 -0.11 -14.92
CA VAL A 582 -31.13 1.18 -15.62
C VAL A 582 -30.72 2.30 -14.65
N PRO A 583 -29.58 2.99 -14.86
CA PRO A 583 -29.17 4.11 -14.04
C PRO A 583 -29.99 5.37 -14.33
N VAL A 584 -29.99 6.33 -13.40
CA VAL A 584 -30.58 7.68 -13.62
C VAL A 584 -29.50 8.73 -13.75
N VAL A 585 -29.56 9.53 -14.82
CA VAL A 585 -28.65 10.67 -15.04
C VAL A 585 -29.12 11.89 -14.25
N LYS A 586 -28.18 12.60 -13.60
CA LYS A 586 -28.38 13.87 -12.90
C LYS A 586 -27.18 14.80 -13.11
N ASN A 587 -27.34 16.09 -12.84
CA ASN A 587 -26.20 16.99 -12.68
C ASN A 587 -25.47 16.68 -11.36
N SER A 588 -24.15 16.89 -11.29
CA SER A 588 -23.37 16.70 -10.06
C SER A 588 -23.51 17.85 -9.06
N VAL A 589 -23.09 17.59 -7.82
CA VAL A 589 -22.80 18.64 -6.83
C VAL A 589 -21.36 19.14 -7.06
N GLY A 590 -21.19 20.04 -8.03
CA GLY A 590 -19.89 20.64 -8.35
C GLY A 590 -18.92 19.76 -9.17
N PRO A 591 -17.68 20.23 -9.42
CA PRO A 591 -16.89 19.75 -10.56
C PRO A 591 -16.34 18.32 -10.45
N LEU A 592 -16.66 17.51 -11.47
CA LEU A 592 -16.28 16.09 -11.55
C LEU A 592 -14.87 15.83 -12.12
N GLU A 593 -14.25 16.76 -12.85
CA GLU A 593 -12.96 16.54 -13.53
C GLU A 593 -11.86 16.03 -12.58
N ARG A 594 -11.76 16.54 -11.35
CA ARG A 594 -10.75 16.08 -10.37
C ARG A 594 -11.03 14.69 -9.81
N LEU A 595 -12.30 14.28 -9.74
CA LEU A 595 -12.70 12.92 -9.34
C LEU A 595 -12.34 11.94 -10.46
N TRP A 596 -12.68 12.27 -11.71
CA TRP A 596 -12.26 11.53 -12.90
C TRP A 596 -10.72 11.36 -12.93
N ALA A 597 -9.98 12.46 -12.74
CA ALA A 597 -8.52 12.46 -12.78
C ALA A 597 -7.90 11.60 -11.67
N TYR A 598 -8.41 11.70 -10.43
CA TYR A 598 -7.99 10.86 -9.31
C TYR A 598 -8.21 9.37 -9.62
N LEU A 599 -9.41 9.00 -10.07
CA LEU A 599 -9.77 7.59 -10.30
C LEU A 599 -9.00 7.00 -11.49
N THR A 600 -8.77 7.80 -12.52
CA THR A 600 -7.98 7.42 -13.70
C THR A 600 -6.51 7.23 -13.36
N LEU A 601 -5.88 8.20 -12.65
CA LEU A 601 -4.50 8.06 -12.15
C LEU A 601 -4.34 6.79 -11.31
N LYS A 602 -5.26 6.56 -10.38
CA LYS A 602 -5.26 5.40 -9.50
C LYS A 602 -5.32 4.08 -10.26
N GLN A 603 -6.22 3.96 -11.23
CA GLN A 603 -6.33 2.73 -12.03
C GLN A 603 -5.14 2.51 -12.98
N ILE A 604 -4.52 3.58 -13.51
CA ILE A 604 -3.29 3.45 -14.29
C ILE A 604 -2.12 2.97 -13.40
N LEU A 605 -2.07 3.39 -12.13
CA LEU A 605 -1.08 2.88 -11.17
C LEU A 605 -1.36 1.41 -10.77
N GLU A 606 -2.62 1.05 -10.50
CA GLU A 606 -3.03 -0.35 -10.28
C GLU A 606 -2.66 -1.25 -11.50
N GLN A 607 -2.84 -0.76 -12.73
CA GLN A 607 -2.41 -1.44 -13.96
C GLN A 607 -0.89 -1.51 -14.11
N ARG A 608 -0.17 -0.40 -13.83
CA ARG A 608 1.30 -0.33 -13.84
C ARG A 608 1.92 -1.40 -12.96
N ASP A 609 1.31 -1.71 -11.81
CA ASP A 609 1.89 -2.66 -10.86
C ASP A 609 1.52 -4.12 -11.10
N ALA A 610 0.38 -4.38 -11.75
CA ALA A 610 0.09 -5.68 -12.34
C ALA A 610 0.96 -5.99 -13.59
N ALA A 611 1.35 -4.96 -14.35
CA ALA A 611 2.07 -5.10 -15.62
C ALA A 611 3.55 -5.52 -15.48
N GLU A 612 4.05 -6.20 -16.52
CA GLU A 612 5.48 -6.52 -16.71
C GLU A 612 6.24 -5.35 -17.33
N ASN A 613 5.74 -4.77 -18.44
CA ASN A 613 6.26 -3.52 -18.97
C ASN A 613 5.55 -2.33 -18.31
N LYS A 614 6.26 -1.61 -17.44
CA LYS A 614 5.72 -0.47 -16.68
C LYS A 614 5.83 0.87 -17.39
N THR A 615 6.52 0.97 -18.53
CA THR A 615 6.91 2.27 -19.12
C THR A 615 5.72 3.11 -19.58
N VAL A 616 4.79 2.53 -20.35
CA VAL A 616 3.63 3.28 -20.87
C VAL A 616 2.68 3.72 -19.73
N PRO A 617 2.23 2.83 -18.81
CA PRO A 617 1.43 3.25 -17.66
C PRO A 617 2.12 4.30 -16.77
N THR A 618 3.46 4.24 -16.64
CA THR A 618 4.22 5.26 -15.87
C THR A 618 4.16 6.64 -16.54
N GLN A 619 4.26 6.71 -17.86
CA GLN A 619 4.17 7.97 -18.62
C GLN A 619 2.74 8.55 -18.59
N GLU A 620 1.72 7.70 -18.71
CA GLU A 620 0.32 8.12 -18.63
C GLU A 620 -0.07 8.59 -17.22
N ALA A 621 0.35 7.85 -16.18
CA ALA A 621 0.19 8.27 -14.79
C ALA A 621 0.89 9.62 -14.53
N LEU A 622 2.13 9.79 -14.98
CA LEU A 622 2.89 11.04 -14.81
C LEU A 622 2.18 12.22 -15.47
N LYS A 623 1.65 12.04 -16.69
CA LYS A 623 0.89 13.08 -17.41
C LYS A 623 -0.34 13.56 -16.64
N ILE A 624 -1.10 12.65 -16.02
CA ILE A 624 -2.27 13.01 -15.18
C ILE A 624 -1.81 13.63 -13.86
N ALA A 625 -0.80 13.04 -13.21
CA ALA A 625 -0.27 13.51 -11.94
C ALA A 625 0.26 14.96 -12.03
N LEU A 626 0.99 15.28 -13.10
CA LEU A 626 1.44 16.65 -13.38
C LEU A 626 0.28 17.59 -13.73
N LYS A 627 -0.68 17.20 -14.60
CA LYS A 627 -1.81 18.07 -14.99
C LYS A 627 -2.65 18.50 -13.78
N TYR A 628 -2.88 17.61 -12.82
CA TYR A 628 -3.76 17.86 -11.68
C TYR A 628 -3.03 18.12 -10.35
N SER A 629 -1.70 18.25 -10.40
CA SER A 629 -0.80 18.44 -9.26
C SER A 629 -0.94 17.37 -8.17
N PHE A 630 -1.19 16.11 -8.55
CA PHE A 630 -1.22 14.98 -7.62
C PHE A 630 0.20 14.45 -7.35
N VAL A 631 0.55 14.35 -6.07
CA VAL A 631 1.77 13.66 -5.60
C VAL A 631 1.49 12.16 -5.50
N SER A 632 2.36 11.33 -6.07
CA SER A 632 2.15 9.89 -6.24
C SER A 632 3.48 9.15 -6.42
N ASP A 633 3.47 7.83 -6.63
CA ASP A 633 4.69 7.05 -6.89
C ASP A 633 5.55 7.57 -8.06
N VAL A 634 4.94 8.26 -9.04
CA VAL A 634 5.62 8.80 -10.23
C VAL A 634 5.97 10.29 -10.10
N SER A 635 5.43 11.00 -9.11
CA SER A 635 5.47 12.46 -8.99
C SER A 635 5.77 12.92 -7.56
N SER A 636 6.77 13.78 -7.40
CA SER A 636 7.20 14.33 -6.11
C SER A 636 6.80 15.79 -5.94
N LEU A 637 6.63 16.23 -4.70
CA LEU A 637 6.40 17.64 -4.37
C LEU A 637 7.71 18.32 -3.99
N VAL A 638 7.94 19.52 -4.54
CA VAL A 638 9.11 20.36 -4.27
C VAL A 638 8.66 21.73 -3.79
N VAL A 639 9.32 22.23 -2.74
CA VAL A 639 9.25 23.65 -2.36
C VAL A 639 10.65 24.16 -2.04
N VAL A 640 10.97 25.36 -2.53
CA VAL A 640 12.26 26.02 -2.34
C VAL A 640 12.02 27.42 -1.80
N LYS A 641 12.60 27.71 -0.63
CA LYS A 641 12.71 29.05 -0.05
C LYS A 641 14.04 29.66 -0.53
N PRO A 642 14.06 30.57 -1.52
CA PRO A 642 15.28 31.23 -1.97
C PRO A 642 15.94 32.00 -0.82
N ASN A 643 17.28 32.13 -0.89
CA ASN A 643 18.05 32.75 0.17
C ASN A 643 17.87 34.28 0.18
N ALA A 644 17.76 34.85 1.38
CA ALA A 644 17.54 36.28 1.57
C ALA A 644 18.77 37.16 1.21
N THR A 645 19.87 36.55 0.76
CA THR A 645 21.07 37.21 0.25
C THR A 645 20.98 37.59 -1.23
N ASP A 646 20.01 37.06 -1.98
CA ASP A 646 19.78 37.42 -3.38
C ASP A 646 19.02 38.76 -3.47
N SER A 647 19.61 39.82 -2.89
CA SER A 647 19.24 41.19 -3.17
C SER A 647 19.66 41.52 -4.60
N VAL A 648 18.71 41.42 -5.53
CA VAL A 648 18.89 41.81 -6.93
C VAL A 648 19.46 43.23 -7.00
N ASN A 649 20.66 43.38 -7.56
CA ASN A 649 21.20 44.70 -7.89
C ASN A 649 20.28 45.35 -8.92
N THR A 650 19.62 46.44 -8.55
CA THR A 650 18.54 47.07 -9.33
C THR A 650 19.05 47.99 -10.45
N GLU A 651 20.26 47.75 -10.96
CA GLU A 651 20.89 48.56 -12.02
C GLU A 651 20.97 47.81 -13.38
N ASP A 652 21.16 46.49 -13.39
CA ASP A 652 21.27 45.69 -14.63
C ASP A 652 19.92 45.44 -15.34
N ALA A 653 18.80 45.75 -14.71
CA ALA A 653 17.44 45.65 -15.28
C ALA A 653 17.09 46.82 -16.23
N SER A 654 18.08 47.45 -16.86
CA SER A 654 17.94 48.69 -17.65
C SER A 654 18.31 48.57 -19.14
N ASN A 655 18.38 47.36 -19.70
CA ASN A 655 18.51 47.14 -21.14
C ASN A 655 17.71 45.93 -21.66
N ASN A 656 17.26 46.04 -22.92
CA ASN A 656 16.70 44.99 -23.80
C ASN A 656 15.25 44.49 -23.54
N ASN A 657 14.30 45.29 -24.03
CA ASN A 657 13.16 44.91 -24.89
C ASN A 657 12.40 43.58 -24.62
N ASP A 658 11.20 43.72 -24.08
CA ASP A 658 10.07 42.77 -24.16
C ASP A 658 9.47 42.69 -25.58
N PRO A 659 8.81 41.57 -25.95
CA PRO A 659 7.46 41.70 -26.52
C PRO A 659 6.44 40.61 -26.09
N GLY A 660 5.81 40.78 -24.93
CA GLY A 660 4.38 41.05 -24.83
C GLY A 660 3.39 39.89 -25.00
N TYR A 661 2.91 39.37 -23.87
CA TYR A 661 1.56 38.79 -23.73
C TYR A 661 0.88 39.28 -22.43
N PRO A 662 -0.43 39.59 -22.43
CA PRO A 662 -1.07 40.30 -21.32
C PRO A 662 -1.54 39.37 -20.19
N ILE A 663 -1.27 39.77 -18.94
CA ILE A 663 -1.88 39.18 -17.74
C ILE A 663 -3.18 39.92 -17.42
N ILE A 664 -4.30 39.20 -17.32
CA ILE A 664 -5.55 39.72 -16.74
C ILE A 664 -5.55 39.37 -15.25
N ALA A 665 -5.41 40.38 -14.40
CA ALA A 665 -5.54 40.23 -12.95
C ALA A 665 -7.00 40.46 -12.52
N SER A 666 -7.57 39.55 -11.72
CA SER A 666 -8.91 39.69 -11.14
C SER A 666 -8.89 39.36 -9.64
N GLY A 667 -8.61 40.38 -8.81
CA GLY A 667 -8.80 40.30 -7.37
C GLY A 667 -10.27 40.46 -6.99
N ILE A 668 -10.73 39.69 -6.00
CA ILE A 668 -12.11 39.75 -5.47
C ILE A 668 -12.23 40.86 -4.41
N PRO A 669 -13.34 41.60 -4.40
CA PRO A 669 -13.97 41.97 -3.12
C PRO A 669 -15.44 41.54 -3.04
N LEU A 670 -15.83 40.98 -1.89
CA LEU A 670 -17.21 40.62 -1.56
C LEU A 670 -18.03 41.85 -1.14
N SER A 671 -19.28 41.94 -1.62
CA SER A 671 -20.36 42.67 -0.94
C SER A 671 -21.73 42.06 -1.32
N LEU A 672 -22.78 42.41 -0.56
CA LEU A 672 -24.05 41.68 -0.52
C LEU A 672 -25.27 42.56 -0.88
N ARG A 673 -26.34 41.86 -1.33
CA ARG A 673 -27.78 42.22 -1.21
C ARG A 673 -28.39 43.18 -2.27
N PRO A 674 -29.74 43.17 -2.45
CA PRO A 674 -30.30 42.92 -3.79
C PRO A 674 -31.43 43.87 -4.24
N SER A 675 -31.98 43.67 -5.44
CA SER A 675 -33.42 43.87 -5.75
C SER A 675 -33.82 43.37 -7.16
N THR A 676 -35.14 43.27 -7.37
CA THR A 676 -35.94 43.22 -8.62
C THR A 676 -35.23 43.61 -9.94
N GLY A 677 -35.48 43.01 -11.11
CA GLY A 677 -36.58 42.11 -11.53
C GLY A 677 -37.59 42.82 -12.45
N TYR A 678 -37.65 42.45 -13.74
CA TYR A 678 -38.74 42.83 -14.68
C TYR A 678 -38.84 41.86 -15.88
N GLU A 679 -39.90 42.01 -16.69
CA GLU A 679 -40.39 41.04 -17.68
C GLU A 679 -40.03 41.35 -19.16
N SER A 680 -40.65 40.57 -20.07
CA SER A 680 -40.73 40.66 -21.55
C SER A 680 -39.54 40.09 -22.33
N SER A 681 -39.64 39.11 -23.23
CA SER A 681 -40.71 38.52 -24.08
C SER A 681 -40.90 39.15 -25.48
N VAL A 682 -40.66 38.32 -26.52
CA VAL A 682 -41.12 38.47 -27.91
C VAL A 682 -41.41 37.04 -28.44
N ASN A 683 -42.38 36.89 -29.36
CA ASN A 683 -42.96 35.60 -29.79
C ASN A 683 -42.64 35.22 -31.25
N TYR A 684 -43.00 33.96 -31.59
CA TYR A 684 -43.17 33.40 -32.95
C TYR A 684 -41.87 33.12 -33.74
N ALA A 685 -41.79 32.08 -34.58
CA ALA A 685 -42.87 31.41 -35.32
C ALA A 685 -42.85 29.86 -35.27
N ALA A 686 -43.86 29.25 -35.91
CA ALA A 686 -44.05 27.80 -36.01
C ALA A 686 -44.50 27.40 -37.44
N PHE A 687 -44.64 26.08 -37.67
CA PHE A 687 -45.03 25.37 -38.90
C PHE A 687 -43.95 25.18 -39.98
N GLY A 688 -43.89 23.94 -40.48
CA GLY A 688 -42.88 23.44 -41.42
C GLY A 688 -43.02 21.93 -41.67
N SER A 689 -44.25 21.45 -41.88
CA SER A 689 -44.52 20.01 -42.10
C SER A 689 -44.10 19.57 -43.51
N GLY A 690 -43.23 18.55 -43.60
CA GLY A 690 -42.83 17.96 -44.87
C GLY A 690 -42.33 16.52 -44.71
N SER A 691 -43.17 15.54 -45.04
CA SER A 691 -42.76 14.14 -45.11
C SER A 691 -42.05 13.86 -46.44
N PHE A 692 -40.91 13.17 -46.41
CA PHE A 692 -40.33 12.53 -47.59
C PHE A 692 -39.79 11.14 -47.25
N VAL A 693 -39.72 10.29 -48.29
CA VAL A 693 -39.59 8.82 -48.19
C VAL A 693 -38.19 8.37 -48.59
N PRO A 694 -37.66 7.29 -47.99
CA PRO A 694 -36.71 6.39 -48.65
C PRO A 694 -37.34 5.02 -48.98
N SER A 695 -37.12 4.57 -50.22
CA SER A 695 -37.22 3.16 -50.66
C SER A 695 -36.25 2.29 -49.85
N SER A 696 -36.59 1.12 -49.30
CA SER A 696 -37.20 -0.10 -49.86
C SER A 696 -36.24 -0.94 -50.71
N TYR A 697 -36.05 -2.19 -50.27
CA TYR A 697 -35.17 -3.25 -50.80
C TYR A 697 -33.65 -3.03 -50.54
N ASP A 698 -32.85 -4.06 -50.27
CA ASP A 698 -33.17 -5.49 -50.31
C ASP A 698 -32.79 -6.27 -49.03
N VAL A 699 -33.35 -7.48 -48.88
CA VAL A 699 -33.08 -8.40 -47.76
C VAL A 699 -32.70 -9.76 -48.34
N ASP A 700 -31.53 -10.29 -47.94
CA ASP A 700 -31.21 -11.70 -48.18
C ASP A 700 -30.66 -12.40 -46.91
N ARG A 701 -30.73 -13.73 -46.93
CA ARG A 701 -30.71 -14.59 -45.73
C ARG A 701 -29.42 -15.41 -45.65
N ILE A 702 -28.93 -15.62 -44.43
CA ILE A 702 -28.23 -16.83 -43.92
C ILE A 702 -28.25 -16.66 -42.39
N SER A 703 -28.92 -17.48 -41.55
CA SER A 703 -29.06 -18.94 -41.39
C SER A 703 -27.94 -19.56 -40.54
N LEU A 704 -28.35 -20.22 -39.45
CA LEU A 704 -27.51 -20.84 -38.41
C LEU A 704 -26.63 -22.00 -38.92
N VAL A 705 -25.34 -21.96 -38.60
CA VAL A 705 -24.36 -23.07 -38.44
C VAL A 705 -23.35 -22.51 -37.41
N GLU A 706 -23.17 -23.04 -36.19
CA GLU A 706 -22.69 -24.36 -35.73
C GLU A 706 -21.17 -24.53 -35.89
N ASP A 707 -20.50 -25.07 -34.85
CA ASP A 707 -19.06 -24.89 -34.61
C ASP A 707 -18.14 -25.69 -35.55
N VAL A 708 -17.00 -25.09 -35.92
CA VAL A 708 -15.84 -25.80 -36.51
C VAL A 708 -14.56 -25.28 -35.86
N TYR A 709 -13.74 -26.19 -35.34
CA TYR A 709 -12.37 -25.91 -34.88
C TYR A 709 -11.42 -25.88 -36.08
N GLU A 710 -10.52 -24.90 -36.15
CA GLU A 710 -9.28 -25.01 -36.92
C GLU A 710 -8.10 -25.30 -35.99
N GLU A 711 -7.36 -26.37 -36.28
CA GLU A 711 -6.09 -26.66 -35.62
C GLU A 711 -5.00 -25.76 -36.18
N VAL A 712 -4.34 -24.96 -35.33
CA VAL A 712 -3.17 -24.17 -35.70
C VAL A 712 -1.91 -24.89 -35.22
N ASP A 713 -1.05 -25.28 -36.18
CA ASP A 713 0.11 -26.13 -35.95
C ASP A 713 1.19 -25.48 -35.07
N LEU A 714 1.80 -26.28 -34.19
CA LEU A 714 2.66 -25.84 -33.09
C LEU A 714 4.15 -26.04 -33.41
N SER A 715 4.71 -25.24 -34.32
CA SER A 715 6.18 -25.12 -34.43
C SER A 715 6.69 -23.75 -34.91
N THR A 716 7.20 -22.95 -33.96
CA THR A 716 8.57 -22.37 -33.97
C THR A 716 8.78 -21.50 -32.72
N THR A 717 9.15 -22.11 -31.58
CA THR A 717 9.57 -21.34 -30.39
C THR A 717 11.09 -21.22 -30.39
N THR A 718 11.63 -20.06 -30.76
CA THR A 718 13.07 -19.78 -30.65
C THR A 718 13.49 -19.64 -29.19
N LYS A 719 14.12 -20.69 -28.64
CA LYS A 719 14.79 -20.61 -27.34
C LYS A 719 15.95 -19.62 -27.43
N TYR A 720 15.98 -18.64 -26.54
CA TYR A 720 17.21 -17.91 -26.22
C TYR A 720 18.01 -18.75 -25.23
N GLU A 721 19.25 -19.09 -25.58
CA GLU A 721 20.19 -19.74 -24.65
C GLU A 721 20.96 -18.68 -23.84
N GLU A 722 20.94 -18.84 -22.52
CA GLU A 722 21.60 -17.97 -21.56
C GLU A 722 23.13 -18.14 -21.63
N THR A 723 23.87 -17.05 -21.81
CA THR A 723 25.31 -17.10 -22.11
C THR A 723 26.18 -17.55 -20.92
N ASN A 724 27.38 -18.06 -21.22
CA ASN A 724 28.35 -18.47 -20.19
C ASN A 724 28.76 -17.33 -19.24
N LEU A 725 28.71 -16.06 -19.68
CA LEU A 725 29.07 -14.91 -18.84
C LEU A 725 28.05 -14.68 -17.71
N GLU A 726 26.75 -14.74 -18.03
CA GLU A 726 25.66 -14.57 -17.06
C GLU A 726 25.74 -15.63 -15.95
N LYS A 727 25.99 -16.90 -16.34
CA LYS A 727 26.13 -18.06 -15.45
C LYS A 727 27.34 -18.01 -14.51
N ILE A 728 28.33 -17.15 -14.80
CA ILE A 728 29.48 -16.91 -13.93
C ILE A 728 29.23 -15.68 -13.05
N LYS A 729 28.71 -14.59 -13.61
CA LYS A 729 28.35 -13.38 -12.85
C LYS A 729 27.35 -13.68 -11.72
N SER A 730 26.36 -14.54 -11.97
CA SER A 730 25.38 -14.96 -10.95
C SER A 730 26.00 -15.77 -9.81
N LYS A 731 27.11 -16.48 -10.05
CA LYS A 731 27.82 -17.28 -9.03
C LYS A 731 29.00 -16.56 -8.38
N LEU A 732 29.58 -15.57 -9.05
CA LEU A 732 30.69 -14.73 -8.58
C LEU A 732 30.35 -13.25 -8.80
N PRO A 733 29.45 -12.64 -8.00
CA PRO A 733 28.96 -11.28 -8.26
C PRO A 733 30.07 -10.21 -8.30
N TRP A 734 31.11 -10.38 -7.47
CA TRP A 734 32.31 -9.53 -7.41
C TRP A 734 33.12 -9.53 -8.72
N LEU A 735 32.95 -10.53 -9.60
CA LEU A 735 33.62 -10.55 -10.90
C LEU A 735 33.16 -9.35 -11.77
N SER A 736 31.95 -8.84 -11.53
CA SER A 736 31.38 -7.70 -12.24
C SER A 736 32.12 -6.37 -11.98
N SER A 737 32.85 -6.22 -10.87
CA SER A 737 33.69 -5.04 -10.61
C SER A 737 35.12 -5.16 -11.16
N LEU A 738 35.50 -6.33 -11.67
CA LEU A 738 36.80 -6.60 -12.31
C LEU A 738 36.73 -6.62 -13.84
N LEU A 739 35.53 -6.73 -14.40
CA LEU A 739 35.29 -6.77 -15.84
C LEU A 739 35.17 -5.36 -16.42
N ASN A 740 36.09 -5.00 -17.30
CA ASN A 740 35.96 -3.81 -18.15
C ASN A 740 34.78 -3.97 -19.12
N GLU A 741 34.36 -2.87 -19.77
CA GLU A 741 33.24 -2.85 -20.72
C GLU A 741 33.35 -3.91 -21.85
N ASN A 742 34.58 -4.30 -22.22
CA ASN A 742 34.88 -5.33 -23.23
C ASN A 742 34.90 -6.78 -22.68
N GLY A 743 34.57 -7.03 -21.41
CA GLY A 743 34.55 -8.37 -20.81
C GLY A 743 35.92 -8.93 -20.39
N THR A 744 36.98 -8.14 -20.47
CA THR A 744 38.33 -8.50 -20.01
C THR A 744 38.57 -8.12 -18.55
N ILE A 745 39.35 -8.90 -17.82
CA ILE A 745 39.78 -8.63 -16.44
C ILE A 745 41.15 -7.95 -16.43
N SER A 746 41.30 -6.90 -15.62
CA SER A 746 42.59 -6.20 -15.42
C SER A 746 43.18 -6.52 -14.04
N ILE A 747 44.42 -7.04 -14.00
CA ILE A 747 45.18 -7.28 -12.76
C ILE A 747 46.60 -6.74 -12.87
N SER A 748 47.38 -6.80 -11.79
CA SER A 748 48.73 -6.21 -11.71
C SER A 748 49.79 -6.82 -12.63
N SER A 749 49.51 -7.96 -13.28
CA SER A 749 50.39 -8.56 -14.30
C SER A 749 49.96 -8.28 -15.74
N GLY A 750 48.73 -7.85 -16.00
CA GLY A 750 48.20 -7.67 -17.36
C GLY A 750 46.68 -7.58 -17.44
N ILE A 751 46.17 -7.48 -18.67
CA ILE A 751 44.75 -7.55 -19.02
C ILE A 751 44.51 -8.89 -19.72
N TYR A 752 43.51 -9.64 -19.29
CA TYR A 752 43.25 -11.01 -19.71
C TYR A 752 41.77 -11.23 -20.03
N ASP A 753 41.48 -12.04 -21.04
CA ASP A 753 40.11 -12.44 -21.40
C ASP A 753 39.66 -13.65 -20.55
N LEU A 754 38.37 -13.79 -20.24
CA LEU A 754 37.82 -14.95 -19.53
C LEU A 754 37.80 -16.25 -20.36
N GLY A 755 37.98 -16.18 -21.68
CA GLY A 755 38.08 -17.33 -22.58
C GLY A 755 36.81 -18.17 -22.66
N LEU A 756 35.63 -17.54 -22.52
CA LEU A 756 34.35 -18.22 -22.22
C LEU A 756 33.87 -19.23 -23.27
N ASN A 757 34.41 -19.17 -24.48
CA ASN A 757 34.15 -20.10 -25.58
C ASN A 757 35.42 -20.85 -26.03
N GLU A 758 36.55 -20.68 -25.31
CA GLU A 758 37.88 -21.13 -25.74
C GLU A 758 38.36 -22.41 -25.06
N THR A 759 39.14 -23.21 -25.79
CA THR A 759 39.66 -24.50 -25.33
C THR A 759 41.19 -24.53 -25.28
N VAL A 760 41.76 -23.89 -24.25
CA VAL A 760 43.17 -24.07 -23.90
C VAL A 760 43.41 -25.54 -23.51
N THR A 761 44.44 -26.15 -24.12
CA THR A 761 44.87 -27.54 -23.88
C THR A 761 46.04 -27.68 -22.92
N ASP A 762 46.92 -26.67 -22.84
CA ASP A 762 48.02 -26.63 -21.88
C ASP A 762 47.54 -26.11 -20.52
N SER A 763 47.54 -26.99 -19.52
CA SER A 763 47.14 -26.69 -18.14
C SER A 763 48.33 -26.87 -17.19
N PRO A 764 49.23 -25.88 -17.07
CA PRO A 764 50.42 -25.99 -16.21
C PRO A 764 50.05 -26.23 -14.74
N GLU A 765 50.90 -26.95 -14.02
CA GLU A 765 50.70 -27.21 -12.59
C GLU A 765 50.87 -25.93 -11.77
N CYS A 766 50.03 -25.79 -10.74
CA CYS A 766 50.04 -24.63 -9.84
C CYS A 766 50.16 -25.10 -8.37
N PRO A 767 50.96 -24.41 -7.54
CA PRO A 767 51.47 -25.00 -6.29
C PRO A 767 50.44 -25.08 -5.16
N GLN A 768 49.40 -24.24 -5.17
CA GLN A 768 48.40 -24.19 -4.11
C GLN A 768 47.06 -23.67 -4.62
N THR A 769 45.99 -24.44 -4.37
CA THR A 769 44.59 -24.08 -4.63
C THR A 769 43.95 -23.38 -3.42
N PRO A 770 42.73 -22.81 -3.53
CA PRO A 770 41.96 -22.34 -2.38
C PRO A 770 41.75 -23.38 -1.27
N ARG A 771 41.87 -24.68 -1.59
CA ARG A 771 41.70 -25.81 -0.66
C ARG A 771 43.02 -26.42 -0.18
N ASN A 772 44.14 -25.69 -0.33
CA ASN A 772 45.48 -26.10 0.12
C ASN A 772 46.01 -27.42 -0.51
N SER A 773 45.51 -27.79 -1.69
CA SER A 773 46.05 -28.88 -2.51
C SER A 773 46.89 -28.33 -3.67
N ALA A 774 47.72 -29.18 -4.27
CA ALA A 774 48.33 -28.89 -5.58
C ALA A 774 47.26 -28.97 -6.69
N GLY A 775 47.41 -28.18 -7.74
CA GLY A 775 46.40 -28.05 -8.80
C GLY A 775 46.97 -27.94 -10.20
N THR A 776 46.07 -27.72 -11.16
CA THR A 776 46.36 -27.33 -12.54
C THR A 776 45.66 -26.02 -12.85
N CYS A 777 46.34 -25.13 -13.59
CA CYS A 777 45.75 -23.89 -14.05
C CYS A 777 44.71 -24.18 -15.15
N VAL A 778 43.47 -23.71 -14.96
CA VAL A 778 42.38 -23.83 -15.96
C VAL A 778 41.58 -22.52 -16.03
N LEU A 779 40.89 -22.29 -17.15
CA LEU A 779 39.98 -21.13 -17.31
C LEU A 779 38.92 -21.13 -16.20
N LEU A 780 38.60 -19.94 -15.65
CA LEU A 780 37.77 -19.79 -14.45
C LEU A 780 36.47 -20.62 -14.50
N TYR A 781 35.74 -20.59 -15.62
CA TYR A 781 34.47 -21.31 -15.79
C TYR A 781 34.58 -22.85 -15.79
N LYS A 782 35.78 -23.40 -15.98
CA LYS A 782 36.06 -24.85 -15.92
C LYS A 782 36.36 -25.35 -14.50
N CYS A 783 36.39 -24.48 -13.49
CA CYS A 783 36.57 -24.85 -12.08
C CYS A 783 35.42 -24.37 -11.17
N PRO A 784 34.14 -24.70 -11.45
CA PRO A 784 33.02 -24.26 -10.61
C PRO A 784 33.10 -24.74 -9.16
N GLN A 785 33.83 -25.82 -8.88
CA GLN A 785 33.97 -26.41 -7.55
C GLN A 785 34.66 -25.50 -6.52
N ILE A 786 35.44 -24.49 -6.95
CA ILE A 786 36.05 -23.49 -6.04
C ILE A 786 35.30 -22.16 -5.98
N PHE A 787 34.18 -22.00 -6.69
CA PHE A 787 33.42 -20.73 -6.68
C PHE A 787 32.95 -20.31 -5.25
N PRO A 788 32.53 -21.23 -4.35
CA PRO A 788 32.23 -20.86 -2.96
C PRO A 788 33.44 -20.39 -2.14
N ASP A 789 34.66 -20.73 -2.59
CA ASP A 789 35.91 -20.36 -1.94
C ASP A 789 36.47 -19.02 -2.49
N LEU A 790 36.17 -18.70 -3.75
CA LEU A 790 36.50 -17.43 -4.41
C LEU A 790 35.49 -16.33 -4.03
N LYS A 791 35.59 -15.79 -2.81
CA LYS A 791 34.60 -14.85 -2.25
C LYS A 791 34.77 -13.40 -2.69
N ASP A 792 35.97 -13.01 -3.13
CA ASP A 792 36.29 -11.65 -3.55
C ASP A 792 37.53 -11.62 -4.49
N GLU A 793 37.76 -10.43 -5.06
CA GLU A 793 38.90 -10.10 -5.94
C GLU A 793 40.28 -10.40 -5.34
N SER A 794 40.48 -10.20 -4.03
CA SER A 794 41.77 -10.43 -3.37
C SER A 794 42.04 -11.92 -3.21
N VAL A 795 41.01 -12.71 -2.88
CA VAL A 795 41.09 -14.18 -2.88
C VAL A 795 41.34 -14.69 -4.29
N TYR A 796 40.64 -14.19 -5.32
CA TYR A 796 40.88 -14.59 -6.71
C TYR A 796 42.30 -14.28 -7.17
N LYS A 797 42.82 -13.07 -6.96
CA LYS A 797 44.19 -12.67 -7.32
C LYS A 797 45.27 -13.55 -6.66
N LYS A 798 45.02 -14.10 -5.47
CA LYS A 798 45.94 -15.03 -4.78
C LYS A 798 46.06 -16.40 -5.48
N TYR A 799 45.02 -16.82 -6.22
CA TYR A 799 44.95 -18.12 -6.90
C TYR A 799 44.85 -17.99 -8.43
N PHE A 800 45.05 -16.78 -8.96
CA PHE A 800 45.13 -16.49 -10.39
C PHE A 800 46.31 -17.20 -11.04
N CYS A 801 46.15 -17.59 -12.30
CA CYS A 801 47.24 -18.03 -13.15
C CYS A 801 46.93 -17.72 -14.63
N GLU A 802 47.96 -17.39 -15.41
CA GLU A 802 47.81 -17.02 -16.81
C GLU A 802 47.78 -18.26 -17.73
N LEU A 803 46.91 -18.23 -18.74
CA LEU A 803 46.80 -19.27 -19.76
C LEU A 803 46.80 -18.66 -21.15
N ASN A 804 47.97 -18.48 -21.78
CA ASN A 804 48.10 -17.98 -23.16
C ASN A 804 47.29 -16.68 -23.43
N GLY A 805 47.32 -15.72 -22.48
CA GLY A 805 46.53 -14.48 -22.55
C GLY A 805 45.13 -14.53 -21.92
N PHE A 806 44.68 -15.70 -21.43
CA PHE A 806 43.41 -15.87 -20.74
C PHE A 806 43.54 -15.93 -19.21
N ALA A 807 42.46 -15.54 -18.53
CA ALA A 807 42.32 -15.48 -17.08
C ALA A 807 42.01 -16.87 -16.48
N GLY A 808 43.04 -17.57 -16.02
CA GLY A 808 42.94 -18.85 -15.35
C GLY A 808 42.81 -18.74 -13.82
N VAL A 809 42.60 -19.89 -13.19
CA VAL A 809 42.61 -20.09 -11.74
C VAL A 809 43.22 -21.44 -11.39
N CYS A 810 43.91 -21.51 -10.26
CA CYS A 810 44.51 -22.75 -9.77
C CYS A 810 43.43 -23.72 -9.24
N CYS A 811 43.15 -24.77 -10.02
CA CYS A 811 42.05 -25.70 -9.78
C CYS A 811 42.55 -27.03 -9.20
N PRO A 812 41.88 -27.61 -8.18
CA PRO A 812 42.24 -28.92 -7.66
C PRO A 812 42.16 -30.01 -8.74
N LYS A 813 43.19 -30.86 -8.82
CA LYS A 813 43.13 -32.09 -9.62
C LYS A 813 42.02 -32.98 -9.07
N ILE A 814 41.15 -33.49 -9.95
CA ILE A 814 40.07 -34.40 -9.55
C ILE A 814 40.67 -35.79 -9.35
N GLU A 815 40.66 -36.29 -8.11
CA GLU A 815 40.94 -37.69 -7.85
C GLU A 815 39.78 -38.55 -8.37
N THR A 816 40.01 -39.28 -9.46
CA THR A 816 39.04 -40.20 -10.05
C THR A 816 38.94 -41.47 -9.20
N GLY A 817 38.26 -41.38 -8.06
CA GLY A 817 38.03 -42.49 -7.15
C GLY A 817 37.25 -43.63 -7.83
N THR A 818 37.88 -44.79 -7.95
CA THR A 818 37.23 -46.03 -8.40
C THR A 818 36.24 -46.54 -7.37
N GLN A 819 35.17 -47.18 -7.83
CA GLN A 819 34.15 -47.80 -6.99
C GLN A 819 34.72 -48.94 -6.12
N SER A 820 34.31 -48.98 -4.84
CA SER A 820 34.26 -50.16 -3.99
C SER A 820 33.22 -49.98 -2.89
#